data_AF-A0A9J8BGK1-F1
#
_entry.id   AF-A0A9J8BGK1-F1
#
_cell.length_a   1.000
_cell.length_b   1.000
_cell.length_c   1.000
_cell.angle_alpha   90.00
_cell.angle_beta   90.00
_cell.angle_gamma   90.00
#
_symmetry.space_group_name_H-M   'P 1'
#
loop_
_entity.id
_entity.type
_entity.pdbx_description
1 polymer ?
#
loop_
_entity_poly.entity_id
_entity_poly.type
_entity_poly.pdbx_seq_one_letter_code
_entity_poly.pdbx_strand_id
1 'polypeptide(L)'
;MANVTDLQSKYSKLAQEYSKLRAQNQVLKKAVVDEQTASCSLKDELKQKEQSLRKVEQEMDSLSFRNQQLTKRVELLQEELLLSESKSKKSKNKGDSPSQVSLQTQNVFDEDLQKKIQENERLHIQFHEADEQFRRQEAQLRVRLDQLEKESEQHQAVVDALNRKYTDAIEKLQNDKALLEVNAQTLEREAKDCRIRTEECQQQLRKYQSEVSSQLKHSSSVIQEKVPFNDTQLSDYNSLNVPLHNRRHQLKARDVAAQALGFVQSLVSALLNLHSYTEQRVHIYPLDSSIEAISPVNLKFSQYLHENASYLRPLEEDLLQLHHSITEDSITALKLCTTNECLLSSLASLTNSCGKMATFFSNNLDFLASCPGYGPRGGFLNPQQADSVMENKRRAATYMSTIRKSESVPYREALANRHVLTSSTESREGLMQQVAQSQEKISRLEQEKEHWLLEAQLGQVRLQKEIQRIAQLEAQITTGHPPETHSAADGPDPMCADAPEPLQDTSVVSVVDSREHLIKHHYMSRVSEITAQLQMCDSKAVHFHAECRAVAKRLAMAEKSRETLTEELKLAHQNITRLQDELSTTKRSYEDQLSMMSDHLCSMNDTLSKQRDEIDSISKEKKIKKIKNKYRC
;
A
#
# COMPACT_ATOMS: atom_id res chain seq x y z
N MET A 1 2.97 2.65 -51.68
CA MET A 1 1.74 3.13 -51.01
C MET A 1 1.80 2.99 -49.49
N ALA A 2 2.34 1.89 -48.92
CA ALA A 2 2.41 1.68 -47.46
C ALA A 2 3.15 2.79 -46.67
N ASN A 3 4.21 3.38 -47.22
CA ASN A 3 4.95 4.47 -46.55
C ASN A 3 4.17 5.79 -46.50
N VAL A 4 3.28 6.04 -47.45
CA VAL A 4 2.48 7.29 -47.49
C VAL A 4 1.38 7.23 -46.44
N THR A 5 0.74 6.06 -46.27
CA THR A 5 -0.28 5.83 -45.24
C THR A 5 0.30 5.86 -43.83
N ASP A 6 1.51 5.31 -43.62
CA ASP A 6 2.19 5.39 -42.32
C ASP A 6 2.58 6.83 -41.97
N LEU A 7 3.09 7.58 -42.94
CA LEU A 7 3.41 9.00 -42.75
C LEU A 7 2.17 9.85 -42.45
N GLN A 8 1.05 9.60 -43.14
CA GLN A 8 -0.21 10.29 -42.90
C GLN A 8 -0.79 9.98 -41.51
N SER A 9 -0.63 8.74 -41.03
CA SER A 9 -1.01 8.36 -39.68
C SER A 9 -0.17 9.10 -38.61
N LYS A 10 1.14 9.26 -38.84
CA LYS A 10 2.05 10.00 -37.96
C LYS A 10 1.71 11.49 -37.91
N TYR A 11 1.41 12.11 -39.06
CA TYR A 11 0.94 13.49 -39.12
C TYR A 11 -0.40 13.69 -38.41
N SER A 12 -1.34 12.75 -38.55
CA SER A 12 -2.62 12.81 -37.84
C SER A 12 -2.46 12.69 -36.32
N LYS A 13 -1.60 11.79 -35.85
CA LYS A 13 -1.27 11.66 -34.41
C LYS A 13 -0.60 12.93 -33.88
N LEU A 14 0.35 13.50 -34.63
CA LEU A 14 1.00 14.75 -34.25
C LEU A 14 0.02 15.92 -34.18
N ALA A 15 -0.93 16.03 -35.11
CA ALA A 15 -1.97 17.06 -35.09
C ALA A 15 -2.92 16.91 -33.88
N GLN A 16 -3.25 15.67 -33.49
CA GLN A 16 -4.04 15.40 -32.29
C GLN A 16 -3.29 15.77 -31.01
N GLU A 17 -2.02 15.38 -30.89
CA GLU A 17 -1.18 15.75 -29.74
C GLU A 17 -0.97 17.26 -29.66
N TYR A 18 -0.75 17.94 -30.79
CA TYR A 18 -0.70 19.40 -30.86
C TYR A 18 -2.01 20.05 -30.40
N SER A 19 -3.16 19.49 -30.79
CA SER A 19 -4.48 20.01 -30.38
C SER A 19 -4.72 19.82 -28.88
N LYS A 20 -4.32 18.68 -28.31
CA LYS A 20 -4.37 18.44 -26.86
C LYS A 20 -3.46 19.40 -26.10
N LEU A 21 -2.22 19.57 -26.55
CA LEU A 21 -1.27 20.51 -25.96
C LEU A 21 -1.78 21.95 -26.03
N ARG A 22 -2.42 22.35 -27.14
CA ARG A 22 -3.03 23.68 -27.29
C ARG A 22 -4.18 23.89 -26.31
N ALA A 23 -5.05 22.90 -26.12
CA ALA A 23 -6.14 22.96 -25.15
C ALA A 23 -5.62 23.05 -23.71
N GLN A 24 -4.64 22.21 -23.35
CA GLN A 24 -3.98 22.27 -22.04
C GLN A 24 -3.30 23.62 -21.80
N ASN A 25 -2.62 24.17 -22.81
CA ASN A 25 -1.99 25.49 -22.70
C ASN A 25 -3.01 26.62 -22.48
N GLN A 26 -4.20 26.51 -23.08
CA GLN A 26 -5.29 27.47 -22.87
C GLN A 26 -5.85 27.42 -21.44
N VAL A 27 -6.03 26.22 -20.88
CA VAL A 27 -6.46 26.04 -19.49
C VAL A 27 -5.40 26.57 -18.53
N LEU A 28 -4.12 26.24 -18.75
CA LEU A 28 -3.01 26.73 -17.92
C LEU A 28 -2.87 28.26 -17.98
N LYS A 29 -3.02 28.88 -19.16
CA LYS A 29 -3.03 30.34 -19.28
C LYS A 29 -4.18 30.97 -18.48
N LYS A 30 -5.37 30.38 -18.53
CA LYS A 30 -6.51 30.86 -17.74
C LYS A 30 -6.24 30.74 -16.25
N ALA A 31 -5.74 29.58 -15.79
CA ALA A 31 -5.38 29.37 -14.39
C ALA A 31 -4.32 30.37 -13.90
N VAL A 32 -3.30 30.67 -14.72
CA VAL A 32 -2.28 31.68 -14.39
C VAL A 32 -2.88 33.08 -14.28
N VAL A 33 -3.80 33.45 -15.17
CA VAL A 33 -4.48 34.75 -15.10
C VAL A 33 -5.37 34.83 -13.85
N ASP A 34 -6.15 33.79 -13.56
CA ASP A 34 -7.01 33.73 -12.39
C ASP A 34 -6.17 33.84 -11.10
N GLU A 35 -5.05 33.12 -11.02
CA GLU A 35 -4.10 33.19 -9.89
C GLU A 35 -3.45 34.58 -9.76
N GLN A 36 -3.08 35.22 -10.88
CA GLN A 36 -2.56 36.58 -10.88
C GLN A 36 -3.59 37.59 -10.35
N THR A 37 -4.86 37.45 -10.73
CA THR A 37 -5.92 38.32 -10.23
C THR A 37 -6.17 38.13 -8.73
N ALA A 38 -6.18 36.89 -8.24
CA ALA A 38 -6.29 36.58 -6.82
C ALA A 38 -5.08 37.10 -6.02
N SER A 39 -3.88 36.99 -6.57
CA SER A 39 -2.67 37.55 -5.94
C SER A 39 -2.71 39.08 -5.87
N CYS A 40 -3.24 39.75 -6.89
CA CYS A 40 -3.46 41.20 -6.86
C CYS A 40 -4.47 41.60 -5.80
N SER A 41 -5.63 40.93 -5.69
CA SER A 41 -6.63 41.25 -4.66
C SER A 41 -6.09 41.03 -3.25
N LEU A 42 -5.37 39.94 -3.01
CA LEU A 42 -4.74 39.67 -1.70
C LEU A 42 -3.69 40.74 -1.33
N LYS A 43 -2.92 41.25 -2.31
CA LYS A 43 -1.97 42.35 -2.07
C LYS A 43 -2.68 43.65 -1.68
N ASP A 44 -3.83 43.93 -2.27
CA ASP A 44 -4.60 45.13 -1.95
C ASP A 44 -5.28 45.02 -0.57
N GLU A 45 -5.81 43.84 -0.23
CA GLU A 45 -6.32 43.55 1.12
C GLU A 45 -5.21 43.67 2.18
N LEU A 46 -4.01 43.15 1.90
CA LEU A 46 -2.86 43.26 2.79
C LEU A 46 -2.50 44.74 3.04
N LYS A 47 -2.42 45.56 1.99
CA LYS A 47 -2.18 47.00 2.12
C LYS A 47 -3.26 47.69 2.96
N GLN A 48 -4.53 47.32 2.77
CA GLN A 48 -5.63 47.89 3.56
C GLN A 48 -5.51 47.50 5.05
N LYS A 49 -5.13 46.25 5.34
CA LYS A 49 -4.87 45.79 6.71
C LYS A 49 -3.66 46.47 7.34
N GLU A 50 -2.56 46.66 6.60
CA GLU A 50 -1.39 47.42 7.06
C GLU A 50 -1.75 48.87 7.39
N GLN A 51 -2.57 49.53 6.57
CA GLN A 51 -3.06 50.88 6.86
C GLN A 51 -3.95 50.92 8.10
N SER A 52 -4.83 49.93 8.29
CA SER A 52 -5.66 49.82 9.49
C SER A 52 -4.82 49.59 10.74
N LEU A 53 -3.79 48.74 10.65
CA LEU A 53 -2.86 48.46 11.74
C LEU A 53 -2.16 49.74 12.19
N ARG A 54 -1.61 50.52 11.25
CA ARG A 54 -0.95 51.79 11.56
C ARG A 54 -1.87 52.81 12.25
N LYS A 55 -3.17 52.82 11.90
CA LYS A 55 -4.14 53.70 12.59
C LYS A 55 -4.35 53.26 14.05
N VAL A 56 -4.52 51.96 14.28
CA VAL A 56 -4.69 51.42 15.64
C VAL A 56 -3.44 51.62 16.48
N GLU A 57 -2.25 51.48 15.90
CA GLU A 57 -0.98 51.78 16.58
C GLU A 57 -0.91 53.26 16.99
N GLN A 58 -1.28 54.19 16.11
CA GLN A 58 -1.35 55.61 16.45
C GLN A 58 -2.38 55.93 17.56
N GLU A 59 -3.53 55.26 17.54
CA GLU A 59 -4.53 55.37 18.60
C GLU A 59 -4.00 54.84 19.94
N MET A 60 -3.29 53.71 19.92
CA MET A 60 -2.64 53.12 21.10
C MET A 60 -1.58 54.07 21.67
N ASP A 61 -0.74 54.66 20.83
CA ASP A 61 0.27 55.66 21.25
C ASP A 61 -0.39 56.91 21.85
N SER A 62 -1.49 57.39 21.25
CA SER A 62 -2.27 58.51 21.76
C SER A 62 -2.89 58.21 23.13
N LEU A 63 -3.48 57.02 23.30
CA LEU A 63 -4.05 56.56 24.56
C LEU A 63 -2.97 56.34 25.62
N SER A 64 -1.82 55.79 25.24
CA SER A 64 -0.65 55.63 26.11
C SER A 64 -0.16 56.98 26.63
N PHE A 65 -0.04 57.98 25.75
CA PHE A 65 0.33 59.34 26.13
C PHE A 65 -0.69 59.97 27.09
N ARG A 66 -1.99 59.81 26.81
CA ARG A 66 -3.06 60.30 27.70
C ARG A 66 -3.01 59.62 29.08
N ASN A 67 -2.80 58.31 29.11
CA ASN A 67 -2.65 57.57 30.36
C ASN A 67 -1.43 58.05 31.14
N GLN A 68 -0.27 58.22 30.50
CA GLN A 68 0.93 58.76 31.16
C GLN A 68 0.70 60.17 31.72
N GLN A 69 -0.04 61.03 31.01
CA GLN A 69 -0.39 62.36 31.49
C GLN A 69 -1.32 62.31 32.71
N LEU A 70 -2.32 61.42 32.69
CA LEU A 70 -3.20 61.19 33.83
C LEU A 70 -2.43 60.63 35.03
N THR A 71 -1.54 59.66 34.83
CA THR A 71 -0.68 59.11 35.89
C THR A 71 0.15 60.22 36.55
N LYS A 72 0.84 61.06 35.77
CA LYS A 72 1.60 62.20 36.30
C LYS A 72 0.73 63.21 37.05
N ARG A 73 -0.49 63.46 36.57
CA ARG A 73 -1.44 64.37 37.25
C ARG A 73 -1.92 63.77 38.58
N VAL A 74 -2.16 62.46 38.63
CA VAL A 74 -2.53 61.74 39.85
C VAL A 74 -1.36 61.74 40.84
N GLU A 75 -0.13 61.51 40.39
CA GLU A 75 1.08 61.58 41.22
C GLU A 75 1.24 62.98 41.85
N LEU A 76 1.11 64.06 41.07
CA LEU A 76 1.17 65.43 41.59
C LEU A 76 0.05 65.74 42.59
N LEU A 77 -1.18 65.30 42.32
CA LEU A 77 -2.30 65.49 43.24
C LEU A 77 -2.10 64.70 44.54
N GLN A 78 -1.48 63.52 44.49
CA GLN A 78 -1.11 62.75 45.67
C GLN A 78 0.00 63.47 46.48
N GLU A 79 1.00 64.05 45.81
CA GLU A 79 2.05 64.86 46.46
C GLU A 79 1.47 66.14 47.09
N GLU A 80 0.56 66.84 46.42
CA GLU A 80 -0.14 68.03 46.94
C GLU A 80 -1.02 67.69 48.14
N LEU A 81 -1.71 66.55 48.14
CA LEU A 81 -2.50 66.07 49.28
C LEU A 81 -1.62 65.81 50.51
N LEU A 82 -0.50 65.10 50.33
CA LEU A 82 0.48 64.84 51.39
C LEU A 82 1.11 66.13 51.95
N LEU A 83 1.33 67.13 51.09
CA LEU A 83 1.83 68.45 51.52
C LEU A 83 0.76 69.29 52.22
N SER A 84 -0.51 69.19 51.80
CA SER A 84 -1.64 69.93 52.39
C SER A 84 -2.02 69.41 53.78
N GLU A 85 -1.90 68.10 54.03
CA GLU A 85 -2.08 67.50 55.35
C GLU A 85 -1.02 67.97 56.37
N SER A 86 0.13 68.49 55.90
CA SER A 86 1.21 68.99 56.76
C SER A 86 1.11 70.48 57.15
N LYS A 87 0.13 71.24 56.64
CA LYS A 87 0.03 72.70 56.85
C LYS A 87 -1.41 73.19 57.14
N SER A 88 -2.01 72.79 58.25
CA SER A 88 -3.22 73.45 58.78
C SER A 88 -3.10 73.77 60.27
N LYS A 89 -2.50 74.94 60.59
CA LYS A 89 -2.75 75.72 61.82
C LYS A 89 -2.03 77.08 61.74
N LYS A 90 -2.76 78.17 61.52
CA LYS A 90 -2.30 79.52 61.88
C LYS A 90 -3.47 80.41 62.34
N SER A 91 -3.35 80.82 63.59
CA SER A 91 -4.06 81.87 64.31
C SER A 91 -3.58 83.27 63.86
N LYS A 92 -4.40 84.33 64.03
CA LYS A 92 -4.18 85.47 64.98
C LYS A 92 -4.49 86.90 64.47
N ASN A 93 -5.18 87.70 65.31
CA ASN A 93 -4.97 89.12 65.73
C ASN A 93 -6.33 89.85 65.94
N LYS A 94 -6.72 90.49 67.05
CA LYS A 94 -6.15 91.31 68.16
C LYS A 94 -5.83 92.77 67.77
N GLY A 95 -6.74 93.72 68.05
CA GLY A 95 -6.61 94.82 69.07
C GLY A 95 -6.27 96.16 68.37
N ASP A 96 -6.54 97.38 68.83
CA ASP A 96 -7.22 98.00 69.99
C ASP A 96 -7.36 99.52 69.66
N SER A 97 -8.22 100.28 70.36
CA SER A 97 -8.45 101.75 70.17
C SER A 97 -7.37 102.61 70.90
N PRO A 98 -7.20 103.95 70.68
CA PRO A 98 -8.07 104.97 71.33
C PRO A 98 -8.18 106.41 70.71
N SER A 99 -9.36 107.04 70.97
CA SER A 99 -9.65 108.42 71.45
C SER A 99 -9.40 109.74 70.67
N GLN A 100 -10.53 110.42 70.43
CA GLN A 100 -10.88 111.87 70.58
C GLN A 100 -10.29 112.97 69.67
N VAL A 101 -11.14 113.51 68.78
CA VAL A 101 -11.36 114.97 68.60
C VAL A 101 -12.84 115.17 68.28
N SER A 102 -13.62 115.81 69.17
CA SER A 102 -15.06 116.05 69.00
C SER A 102 -15.32 117.44 68.40
N LEU A 103 -16.32 117.49 67.51
CA LEU A 103 -17.03 118.67 66.94
C LEU A 103 -16.68 119.08 65.50
N GLN A 104 -15.64 118.50 64.88
CA GLN A 104 -15.45 118.51 63.42
C GLN A 104 -15.68 117.12 62.78
N THR A 105 -15.77 116.12 63.66
CA THR A 105 -16.00 114.70 63.40
C THR A 105 -17.42 114.37 62.99
N GLN A 106 -18.43 115.20 63.27
CA GLN A 106 -19.81 114.85 62.92
C GLN A 106 -20.03 114.85 61.41
N ASN A 107 -19.49 115.84 60.68
CA ASN A 107 -19.54 115.85 59.21
C ASN A 107 -18.59 114.83 58.56
N VAL A 108 -17.43 114.52 59.17
CA VAL A 108 -16.49 113.49 58.67
C VAL A 108 -17.00 112.08 58.99
N PHE A 109 -17.68 111.87 60.12
CA PHE A 109 -18.36 110.61 60.45
C PHE A 109 -19.60 110.42 59.59
N ASP A 110 -20.35 111.47 59.28
CA ASP A 110 -21.46 111.38 58.34
C ASP A 110 -20.95 111.10 56.92
N GLU A 111 -19.84 111.71 56.48
CA GLU A 111 -19.17 111.35 55.22
C GLU A 111 -18.57 109.93 55.21
N ASP A 112 -17.93 109.48 56.30
CA ASP A 112 -17.37 108.13 56.42
C ASP A 112 -18.47 107.07 56.57
N LEU A 113 -19.57 107.38 57.26
CA LEU A 113 -20.76 106.55 57.35
C LEU A 113 -21.41 106.45 55.97
N GLN A 114 -21.51 107.56 55.23
CA GLN A 114 -22.04 107.57 53.87
C GLN A 114 -21.15 106.82 52.88
N LYS A 115 -19.81 106.94 52.99
CA LYS A 115 -18.87 106.12 52.24
C LYS A 115 -18.96 104.64 52.60
N LYS A 116 -19.11 104.29 53.89
CA LYS A 116 -19.33 102.89 54.32
C LYS A 116 -20.69 102.34 53.90
N ILE A 117 -21.72 103.17 53.83
CA ILE A 117 -23.04 102.77 53.31
C ILE A 117 -22.93 102.52 51.80
N GLN A 118 -22.29 103.42 51.04
CA GLN A 118 -22.03 103.23 49.61
C GLN A 118 -21.12 102.04 49.33
N GLU A 119 -20.10 101.82 50.16
CA GLU A 119 -19.22 100.66 50.07
C GLU A 119 -19.97 99.36 50.41
N ASN A 120 -20.81 99.34 51.45
CA ASN A 120 -21.69 98.20 51.75
C ASN A 120 -22.70 97.95 50.64
N GLU A 121 -23.27 98.98 50.04
CA GLU A 121 -24.19 98.85 48.91
C GLU A 121 -23.47 98.26 47.70
N ARG A 122 -22.26 98.75 47.39
CA ARG A 122 -21.41 98.19 46.33
C ARG A 122 -21.01 96.74 46.62
N LEU A 123 -20.62 96.44 47.85
CA LEU A 123 -20.28 95.08 48.28
C LEU A 123 -21.50 94.16 48.25
N HIS A 124 -22.69 94.66 48.59
CA HIS A 124 -23.94 93.91 48.48
C HIS A 124 -24.27 93.58 47.02
N ILE A 125 -24.10 94.55 46.11
CA ILE A 125 -24.30 94.33 44.68
C ILE A 125 -23.27 93.31 44.17
N GLN A 126 -21.98 93.47 44.49
CA GLN A 126 -20.94 92.52 44.09
C GLN A 126 -21.17 91.13 44.67
N PHE A 127 -21.61 91.03 45.92
CA PHE A 127 -21.95 89.78 46.57
C PHE A 127 -23.15 89.12 45.89
N HIS A 128 -24.20 89.90 45.59
CA HIS A 128 -25.39 89.39 44.92
C HIS A 128 -25.09 88.94 43.47
N GLU A 129 -24.27 89.70 42.73
CA GLU A 129 -23.82 89.32 41.39
C GLU A 129 -22.95 88.05 41.42
N ALA A 130 -22.03 87.94 42.38
CA ALA A 130 -21.21 86.75 42.56
C ALA A 130 -22.08 85.54 42.95
N ASP A 131 -23.02 85.71 43.87
CA ASP A 131 -23.94 84.66 44.30
C ASP A 131 -24.88 84.20 43.18
N GLU A 132 -25.36 85.12 42.33
CA GLU A 132 -26.10 84.77 41.13
C GLU A 132 -25.23 84.03 40.09
N GLN A 133 -23.97 84.43 39.91
CA GLN A 133 -23.04 83.73 39.03
C GLN A 133 -22.76 82.31 39.54
N PHE A 134 -22.55 82.14 40.84
CA PHE A 134 -22.41 80.83 41.46
C PHE A 134 -23.67 79.98 41.29
N ARG A 135 -24.86 80.55 41.55
CA ARG A 135 -26.14 79.86 41.30
C ARG A 135 -26.31 79.44 39.84
N ARG A 136 -25.93 80.29 38.88
CA ARG A 136 -25.96 79.95 37.45
C ARG A 136 -25.00 78.81 37.11
N GLN A 137 -23.76 78.85 37.62
CA GLN A 137 -22.78 77.79 37.40
C GLN A 137 -23.22 76.47 38.05
N GLU A 138 -23.76 76.51 39.27
CA GLU A 138 -24.29 75.35 39.97
C GLU A 138 -25.48 74.75 39.21
N ALA A 139 -26.40 75.57 38.69
CA ALA A 139 -27.50 75.10 37.86
C ALA A 139 -27.01 74.47 36.55
N GLN A 140 -26.02 75.07 35.87
CA GLN A 140 -25.42 74.50 34.66
C GLN A 140 -24.72 73.16 34.93
N LEU A 141 -23.98 73.05 36.03
CA LEU A 141 -23.31 71.81 36.43
C LEU A 141 -24.32 70.73 36.82
N ARG A 142 -25.41 71.08 37.50
CA ARG A 142 -26.50 70.15 37.83
C ARG A 142 -27.18 69.60 36.58
N VAL A 143 -27.50 70.46 35.61
CA VAL A 143 -28.08 70.02 34.32
C VAL A 143 -27.10 69.11 33.57
N ARG A 144 -25.80 69.43 33.58
CA ARG A 144 -24.79 68.60 32.94
C ARG A 144 -24.60 67.25 33.64
N LEU A 145 -24.69 67.21 34.97
CA LEU A 145 -24.69 65.97 35.75
C LEU A 145 -25.89 65.08 35.39
N ASP A 146 -27.11 65.64 35.42
CA ASP A 146 -28.34 64.90 35.07
C ASP A 146 -28.31 64.37 33.62
N GLN A 147 -27.72 65.12 32.70
CA GLN A 147 -27.53 64.67 31.32
C GLN A 147 -26.53 63.51 31.23
N LEU A 148 -25.38 63.61 31.91
CA LEU A 148 -24.37 62.55 31.92
C LEU A 148 -24.88 61.28 32.63
N GLU A 149 -25.68 61.43 33.69
CA GLU A 149 -26.33 60.31 34.38
C GLU A 149 -27.29 59.58 33.44
N LYS A 150 -28.14 60.31 32.70
CA LYS A 150 -29.03 59.73 31.68
C LYS A 150 -28.27 59.03 30.55
N GLU A 151 -27.19 59.62 30.07
CA GLU A 151 -26.34 59.01 29.03
C GLU A 151 -25.68 57.72 29.56
N SER A 152 -25.19 57.72 30.80
CA SER A 152 -24.64 56.54 31.47
C SER A 152 -25.67 55.42 31.61
N GLU A 153 -26.89 55.74 32.06
CA GLU A 153 -27.99 54.77 32.18
C GLU A 153 -28.37 54.17 30.81
N GLN A 154 -28.42 54.99 29.76
CA GLN A 154 -28.69 54.51 28.40
C GLN A 154 -27.59 53.59 27.89
N HIS A 155 -26.32 53.95 28.08
CA HIS A 155 -25.20 53.10 27.71
C HIS A 155 -25.21 51.78 28.51
N GLN A 156 -25.50 51.82 29.80
CA GLN A 156 -25.63 50.63 30.63
C GLN A 156 -26.76 49.71 30.13
N ALA A 157 -27.92 50.26 29.78
CA ALA A 157 -29.03 49.49 29.24
C ALA A 157 -28.69 48.82 27.90
N VAL A 158 -27.93 49.50 27.03
CA VAL A 158 -27.45 48.93 25.76
C VAL A 158 -26.45 47.80 26.00
N VAL A 159 -25.51 47.98 26.94
CA VAL A 159 -24.56 46.93 27.33
C VAL A 159 -25.28 45.71 27.87
N ASP A 160 -26.26 45.89 28.76
CA ASP A 160 -27.04 44.79 29.33
C ASP A 160 -27.86 44.07 28.24
N ALA A 161 -28.46 44.81 27.31
CA ALA A 161 -29.19 44.22 26.19
C ALA A 161 -28.29 43.43 25.24
N LEU A 162 -27.08 43.92 24.96
CA LEU A 162 -26.08 43.21 24.16
C LEU A 162 -25.57 41.96 24.89
N ASN A 163 -25.26 42.07 26.18
CA ASN A 163 -24.85 40.94 27.00
C ASN A 163 -25.90 39.83 26.99
N ARG A 164 -27.19 40.16 27.16
CA ARG A 164 -28.29 39.19 27.05
C ARG A 164 -28.35 38.51 25.68
N LYS A 165 -28.19 39.28 24.59
CA LYS A 165 -28.15 38.69 23.23
C LYS A 165 -26.96 37.75 23.04
N TYR A 166 -25.79 38.10 23.58
CA TYR A 166 -24.61 37.24 23.51
C TYR A 166 -24.77 35.98 24.36
N THR A 167 -25.34 36.07 25.57
CA THR A 167 -25.61 34.90 26.40
C THR A 167 -26.59 33.96 25.73
N ASP A 168 -27.70 34.48 25.18
CA ASP A 168 -28.70 33.65 24.48
C ASP A 168 -28.09 32.98 23.23
N ALA A 169 -27.22 33.69 22.51
CA ALA A 169 -26.51 33.12 21.35
C ALA A 169 -25.54 32.01 21.76
N ILE A 170 -24.81 32.19 22.86
CA ILE A 170 -23.89 31.18 23.41
C ILE A 170 -24.67 29.94 23.84
N GLU A 171 -25.78 30.10 24.57
CA GLU A 171 -26.61 28.97 25.00
C GLU A 171 -27.19 28.18 23.80
N LYS A 172 -27.67 28.88 22.77
CA LYS A 172 -28.13 28.23 21.53
C LYS A 172 -27.01 27.44 20.86
N LEU A 173 -25.83 28.04 20.71
CA LEU A 173 -24.68 27.37 20.11
C LEU A 173 -24.21 26.17 20.95
N GLN A 174 -24.29 26.25 22.28
CA GLN A 174 -23.97 25.13 23.17
C GLN A 174 -24.98 23.98 23.02
N ASN A 175 -26.27 24.27 22.91
CA ASN A 175 -27.31 23.28 22.67
C ASN A 175 -27.16 22.61 21.30
N ASP A 176 -26.93 23.41 20.24
CA ASP A 176 -26.70 22.90 18.89
C ASP A 176 -25.45 22.03 18.83
N LYS A 177 -24.37 22.43 19.52
CA LYS A 177 -23.15 21.62 19.66
C LYS A 177 -23.45 20.28 20.33
N ALA A 178 -24.18 20.27 21.44
CA ALA A 178 -24.53 19.03 22.13
C ALA A 178 -25.39 18.10 21.26
N LEU A 179 -26.36 18.66 20.51
CA LEU A 179 -27.18 17.90 19.58
C LEU A 179 -26.35 17.28 18.44
N LEU A 180 -25.43 18.06 17.87
CA LEU A 180 -24.53 17.60 16.82
C LEU A 180 -23.55 16.52 17.32
N GLU A 181 -23.06 16.63 18.54
CA GLU A 181 -22.21 15.60 19.16
C GLU A 181 -22.96 14.27 19.33
N VAL A 182 -24.23 14.30 19.77
CA VAL A 182 -25.07 13.09 19.89
C VAL A 182 -25.33 12.47 18.52
N ASN A 183 -25.66 13.29 17.51
CA ASN A 183 -25.89 12.84 16.14
C ASN A 183 -24.62 12.22 15.52
N ALA A 184 -23.45 12.83 15.75
CA ALA A 184 -22.17 12.30 15.29
C ALA A 184 -21.88 10.92 15.91
N GLN A 185 -22.13 10.76 17.22
CA GLN A 185 -21.95 9.46 17.89
C GLN A 185 -22.93 8.39 17.39
N THR A 186 -24.17 8.76 17.07
CA THR A 186 -25.15 7.80 16.51
C THR A 186 -24.74 7.35 15.12
N LEU A 187 -24.36 8.28 14.24
CA LEU A 187 -23.83 7.94 12.91
C LEU A 187 -22.55 7.10 12.98
N GLU A 188 -21.69 7.33 13.97
CA GLU A 188 -20.48 6.51 14.16
C GLU A 188 -20.84 5.06 14.57
N ARG A 189 -21.84 4.87 15.43
CA ARG A 189 -22.34 3.53 15.80
C ARG A 189 -22.94 2.82 14.58
N GLU A 190 -23.81 3.49 13.84
CA GLU A 190 -24.42 2.93 12.62
C GLU A 190 -23.38 2.57 11.56
N ALA A 191 -22.35 3.40 11.39
CA ALA A 191 -21.23 3.11 10.49
C ALA A 191 -20.44 1.87 10.93
N LYS A 192 -20.20 1.68 12.23
CA LYS A 192 -19.57 0.46 12.78
C LYS A 192 -20.42 -0.78 12.50
N ASP A 193 -21.72 -0.71 12.74
CA ASP A 193 -22.64 -1.83 12.48
C ASP A 193 -22.72 -2.17 10.98
N CYS A 194 -22.68 -1.16 10.11
CA CYS A 194 -22.61 -1.38 8.66
C CYS A 194 -21.30 -2.05 8.23
N ARG A 195 -20.16 -1.70 8.86
CA ARG A 195 -18.88 -2.36 8.60
C ARG A 195 -18.91 -3.82 9.01
N ILE A 196 -19.39 -4.12 10.22
CA ILE A 196 -19.51 -5.50 10.72
C ILE A 196 -20.36 -6.35 9.78
N ARG A 197 -21.55 -5.87 9.39
CA ARG A 197 -22.41 -6.58 8.43
C ARG A 197 -21.74 -6.80 7.07
N THR A 198 -20.94 -5.83 6.62
CA THR A 198 -20.21 -5.96 5.35
C THR A 198 -19.11 -7.03 5.46
N GLU A 199 -18.38 -7.08 6.57
CA GLU A 199 -17.37 -8.10 6.83
C GLU A 199 -17.97 -9.50 6.93
N GLU A 200 -19.11 -9.65 7.60
CA GLU A 200 -19.86 -10.91 7.68
C GLU A 200 -20.29 -11.39 6.29
N CYS A 201 -20.89 -10.50 5.47
CA CYS A 201 -21.25 -10.80 4.08
C CYS A 201 -20.03 -11.20 3.24
N GLN A 202 -18.89 -10.52 3.39
CA GLN A 202 -17.65 -10.88 2.69
C GLN A 202 -17.13 -12.25 3.12
N GLN A 203 -17.18 -12.56 4.42
CA GLN A 203 -16.76 -13.87 4.92
C GLN A 203 -17.67 -14.99 4.40
N GLN A 204 -18.99 -14.78 4.36
CA GLN A 204 -19.92 -15.73 3.76
C GLN A 204 -19.65 -15.92 2.28
N LEU A 205 -19.42 -14.83 1.52
CA LEU A 205 -19.08 -14.92 0.10
C LEU A 205 -17.79 -15.72 -0.14
N ARG A 206 -16.75 -15.51 0.69
CA ARG A 206 -15.50 -16.28 0.61
C ARG A 206 -15.73 -17.76 0.89
N LYS A 207 -16.58 -18.10 1.87
CA LYS A 207 -16.97 -19.49 2.17
C LYS A 207 -17.66 -20.12 0.97
N TYR A 208 -18.69 -19.48 0.42
CA TYR A 208 -19.40 -19.96 -0.77
C TYR A 208 -18.48 -20.07 -1.99
N GLN A 209 -17.59 -19.10 -2.22
CA GLN A 209 -16.63 -19.16 -3.32
C GLN A 209 -15.65 -20.33 -3.15
N SER A 210 -15.18 -20.59 -1.93
CA SER A 210 -14.34 -21.75 -1.62
C SER A 210 -15.09 -23.06 -1.88
N GLU A 211 -16.31 -23.20 -1.37
CA GLU A 211 -17.16 -24.39 -1.54
C GLU A 211 -17.48 -24.65 -3.01
N VAL A 212 -17.93 -23.64 -3.75
CA VAL A 212 -18.21 -23.74 -5.19
C VAL A 212 -16.94 -24.06 -5.97
N SER A 213 -15.79 -23.45 -5.63
CA SER A 213 -14.53 -23.78 -6.29
C SER A 213 -14.07 -25.21 -6.04
N SER A 214 -14.31 -25.73 -4.83
CA SER A 214 -14.01 -27.12 -4.47
C SER A 214 -14.93 -28.08 -5.21
N GLN A 215 -16.24 -27.80 -5.24
CA GLN A 215 -17.22 -28.58 -5.99
C GLN A 215 -16.96 -28.54 -7.50
N LEU A 216 -16.55 -27.40 -8.04
CA LEU A 216 -16.17 -27.26 -9.45
C LEU A 216 -14.92 -28.07 -9.77
N LYS A 217 -13.88 -28.01 -8.91
CA LYS A 217 -12.67 -28.83 -9.07
C LYS A 217 -12.98 -30.31 -9.00
N HIS A 218 -13.81 -30.72 -8.04
CA HIS A 218 -14.24 -32.11 -7.90
C HIS A 218 -15.02 -32.56 -9.14
N SER A 219 -16.02 -31.79 -9.57
CA SER A 219 -16.82 -32.09 -10.76
C SER A 219 -15.98 -32.09 -12.03
N SER A 220 -15.03 -31.16 -12.16
CA SER A 220 -14.09 -31.09 -13.29
C SER A 220 -13.14 -32.28 -13.29
N SER A 221 -12.67 -32.75 -12.13
CA SER A 221 -11.84 -33.95 -12.03
C SER A 221 -12.64 -35.18 -12.45
N VAL A 222 -13.89 -35.29 -12.00
CA VAL A 222 -14.79 -36.38 -12.38
C VAL A 222 -15.08 -36.34 -13.89
N ILE A 223 -15.37 -35.17 -14.45
CA ILE A 223 -15.60 -35.02 -15.91
C ILE A 223 -14.33 -35.36 -16.69
N GLN A 224 -13.16 -34.89 -16.25
CA GLN A 224 -11.90 -35.14 -16.95
C GLN A 224 -11.46 -36.61 -16.87
N GLU A 225 -11.79 -37.29 -15.78
CA GLU A 225 -11.49 -38.72 -15.61
C GLU A 225 -12.52 -39.62 -16.32
N LYS A 226 -13.79 -39.18 -16.37
CA LYS A 226 -14.92 -40.02 -16.81
C LYS A 226 -15.52 -39.63 -18.16
N VAL A 227 -15.15 -38.50 -18.76
CA VAL A 227 -15.70 -38.01 -20.05
C VAL A 227 -14.59 -37.89 -21.09
N PRO A 228 -14.40 -38.93 -21.92
CA PRO A 228 -13.52 -38.89 -23.10
C PRO A 228 -14.19 -38.08 -24.25
N PHE A 229 -13.39 -37.75 -25.30
CA PHE A 229 -13.71 -36.87 -26.44
C PHE A 229 -15.19 -36.92 -26.88
N ASN A 230 -15.87 -35.76 -26.88
CA ASN A 230 -17.27 -35.67 -27.26
C ASN A 230 -17.45 -34.56 -28.29
N ASP A 231 -17.28 -34.93 -29.56
CA ASP A 231 -17.59 -34.07 -30.70
C ASP A 231 -19.09 -34.22 -31.04
N THR A 232 -19.79 -33.09 -31.03
CA THR A 232 -21.25 -33.01 -31.23
C THR A 232 -21.65 -32.91 -32.70
N GLN A 233 -20.72 -32.69 -33.62
CA GLN A 233 -21.00 -32.55 -35.06
C GLN A 233 -20.53 -33.76 -35.88
N LEU A 234 -19.47 -34.46 -35.47
CA LEU A 234 -18.93 -35.62 -36.20
C LEU A 234 -18.75 -36.83 -35.27
N SER A 235 -19.77 -37.69 -35.22
CA SER A 235 -19.90 -38.73 -34.19
C SER A 235 -18.86 -39.86 -34.28
N ASP A 236 -18.27 -40.08 -35.45
CA ASP A 236 -17.33 -41.19 -35.69
C ASP A 236 -16.01 -41.01 -34.92
N TYR A 237 -15.63 -39.76 -34.62
CA TYR A 237 -14.45 -39.45 -33.82
C TYR A 237 -14.62 -39.79 -32.33
N ASN A 238 -15.86 -39.96 -31.86
CA ASN A 238 -16.14 -40.40 -30.49
C ASN A 238 -15.77 -41.88 -30.25
N SER A 239 -15.51 -42.65 -31.32
CA SER A 239 -15.00 -44.03 -31.26
C SER A 239 -13.50 -44.12 -30.90
N LEU A 240 -12.77 -43.00 -30.95
CA LEU A 240 -11.38 -42.89 -30.51
C LEU A 240 -11.24 -42.74 -28.99
N ASN A 241 -12.36 -42.76 -28.26
CA ASN A 241 -12.38 -42.73 -26.81
C ASN A 241 -11.90 -44.06 -26.21
N VAL A 242 -10.61 -44.12 -25.90
CA VAL A 242 -10.01 -45.25 -25.18
C VAL A 242 -10.08 -45.01 -23.66
N PRO A 243 -10.62 -45.95 -22.86
CA PRO A 243 -10.55 -45.87 -21.40
C PRO A 243 -9.10 -45.80 -20.90
N LEU A 244 -8.86 -44.97 -19.88
CA LEU A 244 -7.59 -44.55 -19.29
C LEU A 244 -6.43 -45.57 -19.30
N HIS A 245 -5.74 -45.66 -20.43
CA HIS A 245 -4.28 -45.86 -20.44
C HIS A 245 -3.68 -44.47 -20.30
N ASN A 246 -3.27 -44.10 -19.09
CA ASN A 246 -2.65 -42.79 -18.85
C ASN A 246 -1.33 -42.76 -19.61
N ARG A 247 -1.34 -42.30 -20.88
CA ARG A 247 -0.18 -42.34 -21.78
C ARG A 247 1.06 -41.71 -21.17
N ARG A 248 0.89 -40.70 -20.31
CA ARG A 248 1.98 -40.10 -19.53
C ARG A 248 2.56 -41.07 -18.49
N HIS A 249 1.74 -41.86 -17.81
CA HIS A 249 2.21 -42.91 -16.90
C HIS A 249 2.76 -44.11 -17.65
N GLN A 250 2.19 -44.52 -18.79
CA GLN A 250 2.73 -45.59 -19.63
C GLN A 250 4.11 -45.22 -20.18
N LEU A 251 4.29 -43.98 -20.68
CA LEU A 251 5.59 -43.49 -21.14
C LEU A 251 6.60 -43.46 -19.99
N LYS A 252 6.21 -42.96 -18.80
CA LYS A 252 7.07 -43.01 -17.61
C LYS A 252 7.42 -44.44 -17.19
N ALA A 253 6.46 -45.35 -17.18
CA ALA A 253 6.68 -46.76 -16.83
C ALA A 253 7.61 -47.44 -17.85
N ARG A 254 7.45 -47.14 -19.14
CA ARG A 254 8.33 -47.59 -20.21
C ARG A 254 9.75 -47.06 -20.04
N ASP A 255 9.90 -45.76 -19.74
CA ASP A 255 11.21 -45.13 -19.56
C ASP A 255 11.92 -45.67 -18.31
N VAL A 256 11.19 -45.90 -17.21
CA VAL A 256 11.74 -46.53 -15.99
C VAL A 256 12.09 -48.00 -16.23
N ALA A 257 11.25 -48.76 -16.93
CA ALA A 257 11.54 -50.15 -17.29
C ALA A 257 12.77 -50.27 -18.22
N ALA A 258 12.93 -49.33 -19.16
CA ALA A 258 14.11 -49.26 -20.03
C ALA A 258 15.39 -48.98 -19.24
N GLN A 259 15.33 -48.06 -18.27
CA GLN A 259 16.47 -47.76 -17.40
C GLN A 259 16.82 -48.95 -16.51
N ALA A 260 15.82 -49.59 -15.89
CA ALA A 260 16.01 -50.78 -15.08
C ALA A 260 16.65 -51.93 -15.88
N LEU A 261 16.16 -52.16 -17.09
CA LEU A 261 16.74 -53.12 -18.02
C LEU A 261 18.22 -52.81 -18.31
N GLY A 262 18.55 -51.57 -18.67
CA GLY A 262 19.94 -51.17 -18.95
C GLY A 262 20.90 -51.36 -17.76
N PHE A 263 20.42 -51.10 -16.54
CA PHE A 263 21.21 -51.37 -15.32
C PHE A 263 21.43 -52.86 -15.09
N VAL A 264 20.40 -53.69 -15.29
CA VAL A 264 20.53 -55.14 -15.10
C VAL A 264 21.42 -55.77 -16.17
N GLN A 265 21.32 -55.35 -17.44
CA GLN A 265 22.25 -55.80 -18.49
C GLN A 265 23.69 -55.47 -18.16
N SER A 266 23.94 -54.25 -17.65
CA SER A 266 25.28 -53.83 -17.22
C SER A 266 25.79 -54.66 -16.04
N LEU A 267 24.93 -54.94 -15.05
CA LEU A 267 25.26 -55.75 -13.88
C LEU A 267 25.53 -57.21 -14.24
N VAL A 268 24.66 -57.82 -15.04
CA VAL A 268 24.79 -59.21 -15.51
C VAL A 268 26.07 -59.37 -16.31
N SER A 269 26.35 -58.46 -17.25
CA SER A 269 27.60 -58.46 -18.00
C SER A 269 28.84 -58.33 -17.10
N ALA A 270 28.82 -57.40 -16.13
CA ALA A 270 29.92 -57.22 -15.18
C ALA A 270 30.15 -58.47 -14.31
N LEU A 271 29.09 -59.10 -13.81
CA LEU A 271 29.17 -60.30 -12.98
C LEU A 271 29.60 -61.53 -13.79
N LEU A 272 29.10 -61.71 -15.02
CA LEU A 272 29.54 -62.79 -15.90
C LEU A 272 31.02 -62.65 -16.28
N ASN A 273 31.48 -61.43 -16.54
CA ASN A 273 32.90 -61.14 -16.76
C ASN A 273 33.73 -61.42 -15.50
N LEU A 274 33.25 -61.00 -14.32
CA LEU A 274 33.90 -61.29 -13.05
C LEU A 274 34.01 -62.80 -12.82
N HIS A 275 32.94 -63.56 -13.03
CA HIS A 275 32.95 -65.01 -12.89
C HIS A 275 33.93 -65.66 -13.86
N SER A 276 33.92 -65.26 -15.14
CA SER A 276 34.80 -65.79 -16.17
C SER A 276 36.28 -65.50 -15.88
N TYR A 277 36.63 -64.26 -15.50
CA TYR A 277 38.00 -63.92 -15.15
C TYR A 277 38.45 -64.57 -13.84
N THR A 278 37.56 -64.67 -12.85
CA THR A 278 37.86 -65.34 -11.58
C THR A 278 38.11 -66.82 -11.84
N GLU A 279 37.28 -67.47 -12.65
CA GLU A 279 37.45 -68.85 -13.05
C GLU A 279 38.80 -69.05 -13.78
N GLN A 280 39.12 -68.23 -14.78
CA GLN A 280 40.41 -68.30 -15.47
C GLN A 280 41.57 -68.20 -14.50
N ARG A 281 41.53 -67.27 -13.54
CA ARG A 281 42.59 -67.13 -12.52
C ARG A 281 42.70 -68.33 -11.58
N VAL A 282 41.57 -68.93 -11.23
CA VAL A 282 41.49 -70.14 -10.42
C VAL A 282 42.06 -71.37 -11.14
N HIS A 283 41.99 -71.39 -12.48
CA HIS A 283 42.52 -72.44 -13.35
C HIS A 283 43.98 -72.22 -13.81
N ILE A 284 44.49 -70.98 -13.76
CA ILE A 284 45.88 -70.65 -14.14
C ILE A 284 46.91 -71.07 -13.06
N TYR A 285 46.47 -71.28 -11.81
CA TYR A 285 47.36 -71.77 -10.75
C TYR A 285 47.40 -73.31 -10.76
N PRO A 286 48.58 -73.96 -10.89
CA PRO A 286 49.93 -73.46 -10.60
C PRO A 286 50.79 -73.13 -11.82
N LEU A 287 51.63 -72.11 -11.67
CA LEU A 287 52.75 -71.75 -12.55
C LEU A 287 53.84 -72.84 -12.53
N ASP A 288 53.63 -73.96 -13.22
CA ASP A 288 54.65 -74.57 -14.07
C ASP A 288 54.11 -75.86 -14.72
N SER A 289 54.27 -75.91 -16.04
CA SER A 289 54.34 -77.08 -16.91
C SER A 289 53.96 -78.46 -16.31
N SER A 290 52.80 -78.96 -16.75
CA SER A 290 52.42 -80.38 -16.83
C SER A 290 52.28 -81.18 -15.51
N ILE A 291 51.02 -81.61 -15.25
CA ILE A 291 50.59 -82.74 -14.38
C ILE A 291 50.22 -82.41 -12.92
N GLU A 292 49.53 -81.30 -12.63
CA GLU A 292 48.73 -81.21 -11.40
C GLU A 292 47.27 -80.86 -11.70
N ALA A 293 46.36 -81.70 -11.19
CA ALA A 293 44.92 -81.48 -11.29
C ALA A 293 44.53 -80.25 -10.46
N ILE A 294 43.63 -79.43 -10.98
CA ILE A 294 43.06 -78.27 -10.27
C ILE A 294 42.59 -78.72 -8.89
N SER A 295 42.98 -77.99 -7.84
CA SER A 295 42.58 -78.31 -6.47
C SER A 295 41.07 -78.55 -6.37
N PRO A 296 40.61 -79.57 -5.60
CA PRO A 296 39.18 -79.83 -5.43
C PRO A 296 38.41 -78.62 -4.87
N VAL A 297 39.08 -77.75 -4.11
CA VAL A 297 38.52 -76.48 -3.59
C VAL A 297 38.27 -75.49 -4.73
N ASN A 298 39.23 -75.37 -5.64
CA ASN A 298 39.15 -74.50 -6.82
C ASN A 298 38.10 -75.01 -7.82
N LEU A 299 37.99 -76.33 -8.03
CA LEU A 299 36.94 -76.93 -8.84
C LEU A 299 35.55 -76.65 -8.27
N LYS A 300 35.38 -76.80 -6.94
CA LYS A 300 34.11 -76.52 -6.25
C LYS A 300 33.74 -75.03 -6.30
N PHE A 301 34.73 -74.14 -6.22
CA PHE A 301 34.51 -72.70 -6.39
C PHE A 301 34.08 -72.35 -7.82
N SER A 302 34.75 -72.91 -8.83
CA SER A 302 34.36 -72.77 -10.24
C SER A 302 32.94 -73.28 -10.49
N GLN A 303 32.53 -74.40 -9.87
CA GLN A 303 31.14 -74.89 -9.95
C GLN A 303 30.13 -73.87 -9.41
N TYR A 304 30.43 -73.20 -8.28
CA TYR A 304 29.55 -72.16 -7.76
C TYR A 304 29.50 -70.91 -8.65
N LEU A 305 30.61 -70.54 -9.31
CA LEU A 305 30.63 -69.44 -10.29
C LEU A 305 29.74 -69.74 -11.50
N HIS A 306 29.75 -70.98 -12.00
CA HIS A 306 28.87 -71.42 -13.09
C HIS A 306 27.40 -71.50 -12.67
N GLU A 307 27.13 -72.04 -11.48
CA GLU A 307 25.77 -72.09 -10.91
C GLU A 307 25.21 -70.66 -10.75
N ASN A 308 26.04 -69.71 -10.32
CA ASN A 308 25.66 -68.31 -10.21
C ASN A 308 25.40 -67.68 -11.60
N ALA A 309 26.28 -67.95 -12.57
CA ALA A 309 26.11 -67.49 -13.95
C ALA A 309 24.83 -68.02 -14.63
N SER A 310 24.37 -69.24 -14.31
CA SER A 310 23.13 -69.79 -14.88
C SER A 310 21.86 -69.10 -14.38
N TYR A 311 21.89 -68.43 -13.23
CA TYR A 311 20.75 -67.63 -12.73
C TYR A 311 20.78 -66.16 -13.21
N LEU A 312 21.94 -65.66 -13.66
CA LEU A 312 22.08 -64.28 -14.13
C LEU A 312 21.49 -64.06 -15.53
N ARG A 313 21.55 -65.05 -16.44
CA ARG A 313 21.00 -64.92 -17.80
C ARG A 313 19.46 -64.90 -17.84
N PRO A 314 18.74 -65.79 -17.12
CA PRO A 314 17.27 -65.71 -17.04
C PRO A 314 16.77 -64.39 -16.47
N LEU A 315 17.48 -63.80 -15.50
CA LEU A 315 17.14 -62.49 -14.94
C LEU A 315 17.16 -61.37 -15.99
N GLU A 316 18.13 -61.42 -16.92
CA GLU A 316 18.22 -60.49 -18.05
C GLU A 316 17.08 -60.72 -19.06
N GLU A 317 16.83 -61.97 -19.43
CA GLU A 317 15.78 -62.38 -20.38
C GLU A 317 14.37 -62.04 -19.88
N ASP A 318 14.08 -62.28 -18.60
CA ASP A 318 12.79 -61.98 -17.95
C ASP A 318 12.50 -60.46 -17.94
N LEU A 319 13.52 -59.63 -17.68
CA LEU A 319 13.39 -58.16 -17.72
C LEU A 319 13.28 -57.61 -19.15
N LEU A 320 13.96 -58.24 -20.12
CA LEU A 320 13.79 -57.92 -21.54
C LEU A 320 12.36 -58.21 -21.99
N GLN A 321 11.81 -59.36 -21.60
CA GLN A 321 10.44 -59.74 -21.91
C GLN A 321 9.42 -58.79 -21.24
N LEU A 322 9.67 -58.38 -19.99
CA LEU A 322 8.87 -57.36 -19.31
C LEU A 322 8.91 -56.04 -20.07
N HIS A 323 10.10 -55.55 -20.43
CA HIS A 323 10.23 -54.30 -21.19
C HIS A 323 9.49 -54.36 -22.53
N HIS A 324 9.62 -55.46 -23.27
CA HIS A 324 8.91 -55.66 -24.54
C HIS A 324 7.38 -55.71 -24.35
N SER A 325 6.91 -56.38 -23.28
CA SER A 325 5.49 -56.44 -22.95
C SER A 325 4.89 -55.07 -22.61
N ILE A 326 5.69 -54.16 -22.02
CA ILE A 326 5.28 -52.79 -21.73
C ILE A 326 5.24 -51.92 -22.99
N THR A 327 6.03 -52.27 -24.02
CA THR A 327 6.08 -51.55 -25.30
C THR A 327 4.98 -51.94 -26.28
N GLU A 328 4.41 -53.14 -26.19
CA GLU A 328 3.22 -53.52 -26.95
C GLU A 328 1.96 -52.94 -26.29
N ASP A 329 1.07 -52.34 -27.07
CA ASP A 329 -0.16 -51.64 -26.58
C ASP A 329 -1.20 -52.56 -25.90
N SER A 330 -0.85 -53.80 -25.54
CA SER A 330 -1.69 -54.79 -24.89
C SER A 330 -1.08 -55.34 -23.59
N ILE A 331 -0.85 -54.46 -22.61
CA ILE A 331 -0.43 -54.87 -21.26
C ILE A 331 -1.64 -55.43 -20.51
N THR A 332 -1.71 -56.75 -20.37
CA THR A 332 -2.65 -57.40 -19.45
C THR A 332 -2.01 -57.54 -18.07
N ALA A 333 -2.76 -57.25 -16.99
CA ALA A 333 -2.29 -57.42 -15.61
C ALA A 333 -1.71 -58.82 -15.33
N LEU A 334 -2.23 -59.85 -16.00
CA LEU A 334 -1.75 -61.22 -15.91
C LEU A 334 -0.28 -61.37 -16.37
N LYS A 335 0.10 -60.73 -17.50
CA LYS A 335 1.48 -60.76 -18.03
C LYS A 335 2.48 -60.14 -17.04
N LEU A 336 2.10 -59.04 -16.38
CA LEU A 336 2.93 -58.37 -15.36
C LEU A 336 3.10 -59.23 -14.09
N CYS A 337 2.03 -59.89 -13.66
CA CYS A 337 2.10 -60.82 -12.52
C CYS A 337 3.03 -61.98 -12.81
N THR A 338 2.91 -62.61 -13.99
CA THR A 338 3.77 -63.75 -14.37
C THR A 338 5.24 -63.35 -14.48
N THR A 339 5.56 -62.19 -15.06
CA THR A 339 6.96 -61.71 -15.14
C THR A 339 7.53 -61.39 -13.77
N ASN A 340 6.74 -60.81 -12.86
CA ASN A 340 7.20 -60.54 -11.50
C ASN A 340 7.52 -61.81 -10.73
N GLU A 341 6.72 -62.87 -10.89
CA GLU A 341 7.02 -64.16 -10.27
C GLU A 341 8.30 -64.80 -10.82
N CYS A 342 8.52 -64.76 -12.14
CA CYS A 342 9.77 -65.23 -12.74
C CYS A 342 10.98 -64.47 -12.19
N LEU A 343 10.92 -63.13 -12.14
CA LEU A 343 12.01 -62.29 -11.60
C LEU A 343 12.30 -62.58 -10.13
N LEU A 344 11.26 -62.71 -9.31
CA LEU A 344 11.42 -63.06 -7.90
C LEU A 344 12.05 -64.44 -7.73
N SER A 345 11.68 -65.41 -8.56
CA SER A 345 12.24 -66.77 -8.54
C SER A 345 13.73 -66.80 -8.95
N SER A 346 14.11 -66.04 -9.99
CA SER A 346 15.48 -65.88 -10.48
C SER A 346 16.36 -65.18 -9.43
N LEU A 347 15.85 -64.11 -8.82
CA LEU A 347 16.56 -63.39 -7.74
C LEU A 347 16.70 -64.22 -6.45
N ALA A 348 15.68 -64.99 -6.10
CA ALA A 348 15.75 -65.89 -4.93
C ALA A 348 16.81 -66.98 -5.15
N SER A 349 16.86 -67.57 -6.35
CA SER A 349 17.86 -68.58 -6.72
C SER A 349 19.28 -68.00 -6.73
N LEU A 350 19.45 -66.79 -7.27
CA LEU A 350 20.72 -66.05 -7.25
C LEU A 350 21.16 -65.71 -5.81
N THR A 351 20.25 -65.28 -4.96
CA THR A 351 20.55 -64.98 -3.55
C THR A 351 21.02 -66.23 -2.82
N ASN A 352 20.36 -67.36 -3.06
CA ASN A 352 20.75 -68.64 -2.47
C ASN A 352 22.14 -69.09 -2.97
N SER A 353 22.44 -68.97 -4.27
CA SER A 353 23.75 -69.34 -4.83
C SER A 353 24.88 -68.42 -4.33
N CYS A 354 24.64 -67.12 -4.25
CA CYS A 354 25.53 -66.16 -3.60
C CYS A 354 25.76 -66.51 -2.12
N GLY A 355 24.73 -66.98 -1.41
CA GLY A 355 24.83 -67.49 -0.04
C GLY A 355 25.74 -68.72 0.09
N LYS A 356 25.66 -69.65 -0.86
CA LYS A 356 26.60 -70.80 -0.94
C LYS A 356 28.04 -70.33 -1.15
N MET A 357 28.27 -69.38 -2.05
CA MET A 357 29.60 -68.79 -2.28
C MET A 357 30.14 -68.05 -1.05
N ALA A 358 29.30 -67.25 -0.38
CA ALA A 358 29.68 -66.55 0.84
C ALA A 358 30.07 -67.53 1.96
N THR A 359 29.26 -68.58 2.15
CA THR A 359 29.57 -69.64 3.13
C THR A 359 30.85 -70.38 2.76
N PHE A 360 31.09 -70.64 1.47
CA PHE A 360 32.34 -71.19 0.98
C PHE A 360 33.54 -70.29 1.29
N PHE A 361 33.44 -68.98 1.07
CA PHE A 361 34.49 -68.03 1.41
C PHE A 361 34.75 -67.95 2.91
N SER A 362 33.71 -67.92 3.75
CA SER A 362 33.85 -67.92 5.21
C SER A 362 34.52 -69.19 5.72
N ASN A 363 34.16 -70.35 5.18
CA ASN A 363 34.75 -71.64 5.58
C ASN A 363 36.18 -71.83 5.08
N ASN A 364 36.62 -71.10 4.06
CA ASN A 364 37.97 -71.18 3.47
C ASN A 364 38.75 -69.87 3.66
N LEU A 365 38.30 -68.96 4.54
CA LEU A 365 38.87 -67.63 4.70
C LEU A 365 40.33 -67.71 5.14
N ASP A 366 40.65 -68.62 6.05
CA ASP A 366 42.01 -68.82 6.56
C ASP A 366 42.98 -69.27 5.46
N PHE A 367 42.50 -70.07 4.50
CA PHE A 367 43.27 -70.52 3.33
C PHE A 367 43.42 -69.41 2.27
N LEU A 368 42.41 -68.56 2.10
CA LEU A 368 42.43 -67.46 1.13
C LEU A 368 43.16 -66.20 1.64
N ALA A 369 43.18 -65.98 2.95
CA ALA A 369 43.83 -64.85 3.62
C ALA A 369 45.30 -65.13 3.98
N SER A 370 45.77 -66.39 3.88
CA SER A 370 47.18 -66.70 4.04
C SER A 370 47.96 -66.24 2.80
N CYS A 371 48.61 -65.07 2.91
CA CYS A 371 49.57 -64.59 1.90
C CYS A 371 50.59 -65.69 1.56
N PRO A 372 50.96 -65.89 0.28
CA PRO A 372 52.20 -66.60 -0.04
C PRO A 372 53.38 -65.74 0.42
N GLY A 373 53.83 -66.00 1.65
CA GLY A 373 55.15 -65.72 2.22
C GLY A 373 55.82 -64.37 1.90
N TYR A 374 55.50 -63.33 2.67
CA TYR A 374 56.53 -62.42 3.22
C TYR A 374 56.73 -62.80 4.70
N GLY A 375 57.51 -63.84 4.94
CA GLY A 375 57.83 -64.38 6.27
C GLY A 375 58.84 -65.54 6.15
N PRO A 376 59.74 -65.74 7.13
CA PRO A 376 61.02 -66.40 6.91
C PRO A 376 60.86 -67.93 6.85
N ARG A 377 60.56 -68.45 5.66
CA ARG A 377 60.89 -69.83 5.29
C ARG A 377 61.06 -69.92 3.78
N GLY A 378 62.32 -69.81 3.36
CA GLY A 378 62.84 -70.33 2.09
C GLY A 378 62.30 -69.72 0.81
N GLY A 379 62.89 -68.62 0.34
CA GLY A 379 62.70 -68.12 -1.03
C GLY A 379 63.25 -66.72 -1.20
N PHE A 380 64.43 -66.58 -1.79
CA PHE A 380 65.08 -65.30 -2.06
C PHE A 380 64.34 -64.49 -3.13
N LEU A 381 64.00 -63.22 -2.85
CA LEU A 381 63.69 -62.21 -3.87
C LEU A 381 64.75 -61.11 -3.89
N ASN A 382 65.02 -60.60 -5.09
CA ASN A 382 66.19 -59.82 -5.47
C ASN A 382 66.26 -58.42 -4.78
N PRO A 383 67.40 -58.01 -4.18
CA PRO A 383 67.53 -56.76 -3.40
C PRO A 383 67.13 -55.45 -4.12
N GLN A 384 67.22 -55.41 -5.45
CA GLN A 384 67.01 -54.19 -6.24
C GLN A 384 65.55 -53.70 -6.31
N GLN A 385 64.57 -54.58 -6.08
CA GLN A 385 63.15 -54.19 -6.06
C GLN A 385 62.72 -53.58 -4.72
N ALA A 386 63.44 -53.88 -3.63
CA ALA A 386 63.20 -53.25 -2.33
C ALA A 386 63.67 -51.78 -2.32
N ASP A 387 64.79 -51.49 -2.99
CA ASP A 387 65.36 -50.14 -3.04
C ASP A 387 64.52 -49.16 -3.87
N SER A 388 63.92 -49.62 -4.98
CA SER A 388 63.07 -48.76 -5.84
C SER A 388 61.78 -48.29 -5.15
N VAL A 389 61.20 -49.13 -4.28
CA VAL A 389 60.02 -48.80 -3.49
C VAL A 389 60.36 -47.78 -2.40
N MET A 390 61.54 -47.90 -1.77
CA MET A 390 62.00 -46.97 -0.74
C MET A 390 62.40 -45.59 -1.31
N GLU A 391 62.96 -45.57 -2.52
CA GLU A 391 63.28 -44.34 -3.27
C GLU A 391 62.01 -43.55 -3.63
N ASN A 392 60.97 -44.23 -4.13
CA ASN A 392 59.68 -43.60 -4.45
C ASN A 392 58.99 -43.03 -3.20
N LYS A 393 59.12 -43.70 -2.04
CA LYS A 393 58.61 -43.21 -0.76
C LYS A 393 59.29 -41.91 -0.32
N ARG A 394 60.61 -41.79 -0.49
CA ARG A 394 61.35 -40.53 -0.21
C ARG A 394 60.91 -39.40 -1.13
N ARG A 395 60.75 -39.66 -2.43
CA ARG A 395 60.30 -38.64 -3.40
C ARG A 395 58.91 -38.08 -3.05
N ALA A 396 57.98 -38.95 -2.66
CA ALA A 396 56.65 -38.54 -2.21
C ALA A 396 56.70 -37.66 -0.95
N ALA A 397 57.57 -37.97 0.01
CA ALA A 397 57.73 -37.18 1.23
C ALA A 397 58.32 -35.78 0.94
N THR A 398 59.27 -35.68 0.01
CA THR A 398 59.88 -34.40 -0.39
C THR A 398 58.85 -33.50 -1.08
N TYR A 399 58.03 -34.06 -1.98
CA TYR A 399 56.94 -33.34 -2.65
C TYR A 399 55.88 -32.79 -1.67
N MET A 400 55.52 -33.55 -0.64
CA MET A 400 54.59 -33.08 0.39
C MET A 400 55.16 -31.94 1.24
N SER A 401 56.48 -31.87 1.40
CA SER A 401 57.12 -30.79 2.17
C SER A 401 57.26 -29.49 1.39
N THR A 402 57.34 -29.55 0.06
CA THR A 402 57.38 -28.37 -0.82
C THR A 402 56.01 -27.70 -0.99
N ILE A 403 54.91 -28.46 -0.98
CA ILE A 403 53.53 -27.93 -1.04
C ILE A 403 53.19 -27.04 0.17
N ARG A 404 53.82 -27.27 1.34
CA ARG A 404 53.56 -26.47 2.55
C ARG A 404 54.17 -25.06 2.53
N LYS A 405 54.99 -24.68 1.53
CA LYS A 405 55.81 -23.47 1.57
C LYS A 405 55.46 -22.34 0.58
N SER A 406 54.47 -22.47 -0.31
CA SER A 406 54.11 -21.38 -1.26
C SER A 406 52.60 -21.17 -1.43
N GLU A 407 52.23 -19.92 -1.77
CA GLU A 407 50.89 -19.32 -1.90
C GLU A 407 49.93 -20.05 -2.89
N SER A 408 49.51 -21.25 -2.55
CA SER A 408 48.46 -21.97 -3.28
C SER A 408 47.27 -22.22 -2.35
N VAL A 409 46.08 -21.80 -2.80
CA VAL A 409 44.84 -21.95 -2.03
C VAL A 409 44.58 -23.45 -1.82
N PRO A 410 44.45 -23.92 -0.57
CA PRO A 410 44.16 -25.32 -0.27
C PRO A 410 42.91 -25.80 -1.03
N TYR A 411 42.96 -27.01 -1.59
CA TYR A 411 41.88 -27.58 -2.42
C TYR A 411 40.49 -27.52 -1.76
N ARG A 412 40.42 -27.65 -0.44
CA ARG A 412 39.18 -27.52 0.35
C ARG A 412 38.57 -26.12 0.25
N GLU A 413 39.41 -25.10 0.27
CA GLU A 413 39.01 -23.70 0.19
C GLU A 413 38.66 -23.31 -1.25
N ALA A 414 39.34 -23.91 -2.25
CA ALA A 414 38.94 -23.81 -3.66
C ALA A 414 37.55 -24.41 -3.92
N LEU A 415 37.22 -25.55 -3.28
CA LEU A 415 35.88 -26.15 -3.35
C LEU A 415 34.80 -25.29 -2.69
N ALA A 416 35.11 -24.66 -1.53
CA ALA A 416 34.19 -23.75 -0.86
C ALA A 416 33.91 -22.50 -1.70
N ASN A 417 34.95 -21.89 -2.27
CA ASN A 417 34.82 -20.73 -3.16
C ASN A 417 34.01 -21.07 -4.43
N ARG A 418 34.20 -22.27 -5.00
CA ARG A 418 33.37 -22.75 -6.11
C ARG A 418 31.90 -22.84 -5.72
N HIS A 419 31.59 -23.38 -4.54
CA HIS A 419 30.21 -23.50 -4.06
C HIS A 419 29.53 -22.13 -3.86
N VAL A 420 30.26 -21.16 -3.32
CA VAL A 420 29.77 -19.77 -3.14
C VAL A 420 29.52 -19.10 -4.49
N LEU A 421 30.41 -19.28 -5.46
CA LEU A 421 30.20 -18.76 -6.82
C LEU A 421 28.99 -19.40 -7.49
N THR A 422 28.80 -20.71 -7.36
CA THR A 422 27.68 -21.44 -7.98
C THR A 422 26.33 -21.00 -7.41
N SER A 423 26.23 -20.87 -6.07
CA SER A 423 25.02 -20.38 -5.40
C SER A 423 24.72 -18.90 -5.72
N SER A 424 25.76 -18.07 -5.86
CA SER A 424 25.59 -16.67 -6.30
C SER A 424 25.14 -16.56 -7.75
N THR A 425 25.62 -17.45 -8.64
CA THR A 425 25.16 -17.51 -10.04
C THR A 425 23.71 -17.98 -10.15
N GLU A 426 23.29 -18.97 -9.36
CA GLU A 426 21.89 -19.44 -9.31
C GLU A 426 20.94 -18.35 -8.78
N SER A 427 21.36 -17.61 -7.75
CA SER A 427 20.61 -16.45 -7.23
C SER A 427 20.45 -15.34 -8.27
N ARG A 428 21.52 -15.04 -9.03
CA ARG A 428 21.49 -14.06 -10.13
C ARG A 428 20.57 -14.49 -11.27
N GLU A 429 20.55 -15.77 -11.62
CA GLU A 429 19.67 -16.32 -12.66
C GLU A 429 18.20 -16.27 -12.23
N GLY A 430 17.89 -16.59 -10.97
CA GLY A 430 16.55 -16.44 -10.40
C GLY A 430 16.05 -14.99 -10.42
N LEU A 431 16.89 -14.03 -10.04
CA LEU A 431 16.59 -12.59 -10.12
C LEU A 431 16.37 -12.13 -11.57
N MET A 432 17.19 -12.60 -12.51
CA MET A 432 17.06 -12.29 -13.93
C MET A 432 15.75 -12.83 -14.51
N GLN A 433 15.36 -14.05 -14.12
CA GLN A 433 14.10 -14.66 -14.53
C GLN A 433 12.89 -13.91 -13.94
N GLN A 434 12.98 -13.46 -12.68
CA GLN A 434 11.94 -12.65 -12.06
C GLN A 434 11.77 -11.28 -12.74
N VAL A 435 12.87 -10.63 -13.15
CA VAL A 435 12.85 -9.39 -13.93
C VAL A 435 12.27 -9.63 -15.33
N ALA A 436 12.61 -10.75 -15.99
CA ALA A 436 12.05 -11.09 -17.30
C ALA A 436 10.52 -11.33 -17.21
N GLN A 437 10.07 -12.05 -16.19
CA GLN A 437 8.64 -12.30 -15.94
C GLN A 437 7.88 -11.01 -15.62
N SER A 438 8.46 -10.11 -14.83
CA SER A 438 7.83 -8.83 -14.53
C SER A 438 7.75 -7.94 -15.77
N GLN A 439 8.79 -7.94 -16.61
CA GLN A 439 8.80 -7.21 -17.88
C GLN A 439 7.74 -7.75 -18.86
N GLU A 440 7.61 -9.07 -18.99
CA GLU A 440 6.57 -9.69 -19.82
C GLU A 440 5.16 -9.34 -19.32
N LYS A 441 4.96 -9.36 -17.99
CA LYS A 441 3.70 -8.94 -17.38
C LYS A 441 3.38 -7.48 -17.70
N ILE A 442 4.36 -6.59 -17.65
CA ILE A 442 4.20 -5.17 -18.05
C ILE A 442 3.79 -5.08 -19.52
N SER A 443 4.46 -5.81 -20.43
CA SER A 443 4.11 -5.79 -21.85
C SER A 443 2.70 -6.32 -22.13
N ARG A 444 2.21 -7.33 -21.40
CA ARG A 444 0.82 -7.79 -21.51
C ARG A 444 -0.18 -6.74 -21.04
N LEU A 445 0.10 -6.09 -19.90
CA LEU A 445 -0.74 -5.00 -19.39
C LEU A 445 -0.77 -3.80 -20.34
N GLU A 446 0.34 -3.51 -21.01
CA GLU A 446 0.40 -2.48 -22.05
C GLU A 446 -0.47 -2.85 -23.26
N GLN A 447 -0.45 -4.11 -23.71
CA GLN A 447 -1.33 -4.61 -24.78
C GLN A 447 -2.81 -4.54 -24.38
N GLU A 448 -3.16 -4.92 -23.16
CA GLU A 448 -4.54 -4.83 -22.65
C GLU A 448 -5.01 -3.37 -22.56
N LYS A 449 -4.14 -2.46 -22.10
CA LYS A 449 -4.42 -1.02 -22.09
C LYS A 449 -4.73 -0.51 -23.50
N GLU A 450 -3.92 -0.88 -24.50
CA GLU A 450 -4.16 -0.50 -25.90
C GLU A 450 -5.47 -1.11 -26.44
N HIS A 451 -5.75 -2.38 -26.12
CA HIS A 451 -7.01 -3.04 -26.49
C HIS A 451 -8.23 -2.28 -25.94
N TRP A 452 -8.25 -1.99 -24.63
CA TRP A 452 -9.35 -1.27 -24.01
C TRP A 452 -9.48 0.17 -24.51
N LEU A 453 -8.36 0.83 -24.83
CA LEU A 453 -8.36 2.16 -25.45
C LEU A 453 -9.03 2.13 -26.83
N LEU A 454 -8.72 1.14 -27.66
CA LEU A 454 -9.34 0.95 -28.97
C LEU A 454 -10.84 0.64 -28.85
N GLU A 455 -11.22 -0.18 -27.87
CA GLU A 455 -12.61 -0.53 -27.62
C GLU A 455 -13.44 0.69 -27.16
N ALA A 456 -12.86 1.54 -26.30
CA ALA A 456 -13.47 2.79 -25.88
C ALA A 456 -13.64 3.77 -27.07
N GLN A 457 -12.63 3.89 -27.94
CA GLN A 457 -12.71 4.71 -29.15
C GLN A 457 -13.79 4.19 -30.12
N LEU A 458 -13.88 2.88 -30.31
CA LEU A 458 -14.92 2.26 -31.14
C LEU A 458 -16.32 2.52 -30.56
N GLY A 459 -16.47 2.44 -29.23
CA GLY A 459 -17.68 2.80 -28.52
C GLY A 459 -18.09 4.26 -28.75
N GLN A 460 -17.14 5.19 -28.69
CA GLN A 460 -17.37 6.61 -28.95
C GLN A 460 -17.84 6.86 -30.40
N VAL A 461 -17.24 6.18 -31.38
CA VAL A 461 -17.65 6.28 -32.79
C VAL A 461 -19.06 5.71 -32.99
N ARG A 462 -19.41 4.59 -32.35
CA ARG A 462 -20.76 4.02 -32.40
C ARG A 462 -21.79 4.98 -31.80
N LEU A 463 -21.47 5.58 -30.65
CA LEU A 463 -22.34 6.57 -30.01
C LEU A 463 -22.53 7.81 -30.89
N GLN A 464 -21.48 8.34 -31.51
CA GLN A 464 -21.60 9.46 -32.45
C GLN A 464 -22.48 9.14 -33.66
N LYS A 465 -22.36 7.92 -34.21
CA LYS A 465 -23.25 7.46 -35.30
C LYS A 465 -24.70 7.39 -34.86
N GLU A 466 -24.96 6.89 -33.65
CA GLU A 466 -26.32 6.78 -33.13
C GLU A 466 -26.92 8.17 -32.83
N ILE A 467 -26.11 9.11 -32.31
CA ILE A 467 -26.53 10.52 -32.13
C ILE A 467 -26.87 11.15 -33.49
N GLN A 468 -26.07 10.92 -34.53
CA GLN A 468 -26.37 11.40 -35.89
C GLN A 468 -27.66 10.76 -36.44
N ARG A 469 -27.89 9.47 -36.16
CA ARG A 469 -29.11 8.77 -36.57
C ARG A 469 -30.35 9.31 -35.87
N ILE A 470 -30.25 9.57 -34.56
CA ILE A 470 -31.33 10.21 -33.78
C ILE A 470 -31.61 11.60 -34.34
N ALA A 471 -30.57 12.41 -34.60
CA ALA A 471 -30.75 13.75 -35.19
C ALA A 471 -31.40 13.70 -36.58
N GLN A 472 -31.09 12.68 -37.41
CA GLN A 472 -31.73 12.46 -38.71
C GLN A 472 -33.21 12.06 -38.56
N LEU A 473 -33.53 11.19 -37.60
CA LEU A 473 -34.90 10.79 -37.31
C LEU A 473 -35.72 11.96 -36.74
N GLU A 474 -35.13 12.76 -35.85
CA GLU A 474 -35.75 13.98 -35.31
C GLU A 474 -36.03 15.01 -36.42
N ALA A 475 -35.10 15.20 -37.37
CA ALA A 475 -35.28 16.07 -38.53
C ALA A 475 -36.37 15.58 -39.50
N GLN A 476 -36.54 14.26 -39.64
CA GLN A 476 -37.64 13.66 -40.41
C GLN A 476 -38.99 13.85 -39.71
N ILE A 477 -39.02 13.82 -38.37
CA ILE A 477 -40.23 14.11 -37.58
C ILE A 477 -40.60 15.61 -37.66
N THR A 478 -39.65 16.52 -37.89
CA THR A 478 -39.90 17.97 -37.98
C THR A 478 -40.32 18.48 -39.37
N THR A 479 -40.20 17.69 -40.45
CA THR A 479 -40.39 18.18 -41.84
C THR A 479 -41.69 17.78 -42.58
N GLY A 480 -42.66 17.11 -41.92
CA GLY A 480 -44.08 17.31 -42.25
C GLY A 480 -45.00 16.11 -42.57
N HIS A 481 -46.21 16.23 -42.01
CA HIS A 481 -47.57 15.78 -42.43
C HIS A 481 -48.01 14.28 -42.45
N PRO A 482 -49.24 13.98 -41.94
CA PRO A 482 -49.98 12.70 -42.09
C PRO A 482 -50.77 12.70 -43.43
N PRO A 483 -51.17 11.55 -44.05
CA PRO A 483 -52.33 10.77 -43.58
C PRO A 483 -52.44 9.26 -44.01
N GLU A 484 -53.43 8.58 -43.40
CA GLU A 484 -54.42 7.66 -44.01
C GLU A 484 -54.14 6.19 -44.46
N THR A 485 -54.80 5.27 -43.72
CA THR A 485 -55.69 4.13 -44.11
C THR A 485 -55.32 3.10 -45.18
N HIS A 486 -55.57 1.81 -44.87
CA HIS A 486 -56.39 0.79 -45.58
C HIS A 486 -56.12 -0.59 -44.90
N SER A 487 -57.01 -1.18 -44.09
CA SER A 487 -58.22 -2.00 -44.35
C SER A 487 -58.03 -3.36 -45.08
N ALA A 488 -58.75 -4.37 -44.52
CA ALA A 488 -59.21 -5.64 -45.11
C ALA A 488 -58.19 -6.79 -45.30
N ALA A 489 -58.53 -8.09 -45.36
CA ALA A 489 -59.65 -8.97 -44.95
C ALA A 489 -59.29 -10.39 -45.49
N ASP A 490 -59.89 -11.43 -44.90
CA ASP A 490 -60.27 -12.74 -45.49
C ASP A 490 -59.26 -13.74 -46.11
N GLY A 491 -59.13 -14.89 -45.42
CA GLY A 491 -59.39 -16.29 -45.85
C GLY A 491 -58.49 -16.99 -46.90
N PRO A 492 -58.69 -18.30 -47.20
CA PRO A 492 -59.03 -19.49 -46.39
C PRO A 492 -58.15 -20.76 -46.72
N ASP A 493 -58.51 -21.93 -46.15
CA ASP A 493 -57.91 -23.30 -46.22
C ASP A 493 -57.57 -23.88 -47.64
N PRO A 494 -56.93 -25.08 -47.72
CA PRO A 494 -57.75 -26.27 -47.97
C PRO A 494 -57.33 -27.60 -47.28
N MET A 495 -58.38 -28.43 -47.14
CA MET A 495 -58.52 -29.84 -46.74
C MET A 495 -57.64 -30.90 -47.42
N CYS A 496 -57.56 -32.09 -46.78
CA CYS A 496 -57.94 -33.41 -47.32
C CYS A 496 -58.12 -34.41 -46.13
N ALA A 497 -59.32 -34.95 -45.87
CA ALA A 497 -59.94 -36.17 -46.45
C ALA A 497 -59.31 -37.47 -45.92
N ASP A 498 -59.97 -38.57 -45.58
CA ASP A 498 -61.34 -39.00 -45.25
C ASP A 498 -61.17 -40.49 -44.81
N ALA A 499 -61.91 -40.95 -43.77
CA ALA A 499 -62.31 -42.30 -43.27
C ALA A 499 -61.57 -43.63 -43.72
N PRO A 500 -61.86 -44.85 -43.20
CA PRO A 500 -62.87 -45.29 -42.21
C PRO A 500 -62.40 -46.34 -41.14
N GLU A 501 -63.21 -46.52 -40.09
CA GLU A 501 -63.27 -47.73 -39.22
C GLU A 501 -63.83 -48.95 -40.01
N PRO A 502 -63.71 -50.25 -39.60
CA PRO A 502 -64.03 -50.76 -38.22
C PRO A 502 -63.36 -52.09 -37.75
N LEU A 503 -63.76 -52.54 -36.55
CA LEU A 503 -63.86 -53.92 -35.99
C LEU A 503 -62.82 -54.41 -34.96
N GLN A 504 -63.33 -54.54 -33.72
CA GLN A 504 -63.20 -55.64 -32.75
C GLN A 504 -61.84 -56.31 -32.51
N ASP A 505 -61.22 -56.00 -31.35
CA ASP A 505 -60.71 -57.04 -30.42
C ASP A 505 -60.47 -56.49 -29.00
N THR A 506 -61.43 -56.71 -28.11
CA THR A 506 -61.58 -56.03 -26.80
C THR A 506 -60.69 -56.58 -25.67
N SER A 507 -59.61 -57.32 -25.99
CA SER A 507 -58.69 -57.85 -24.97
C SER A 507 -57.24 -57.39 -25.12
N VAL A 508 -56.84 -56.82 -26.25
CA VAL A 508 -55.47 -56.30 -26.48
C VAL A 508 -55.43 -54.78 -26.40
N VAL A 509 -56.54 -54.10 -26.70
CA VAL A 509 -56.68 -52.64 -26.68
C VAL A 509 -56.45 -52.04 -25.28
N SER A 510 -56.86 -52.71 -24.20
CA SER A 510 -56.64 -52.18 -22.84
C SER A 510 -55.17 -52.11 -22.44
N VAL A 511 -54.32 -53.01 -22.96
CA VAL A 511 -52.88 -53.05 -22.66
C VAL A 511 -52.10 -52.06 -23.53
N VAL A 512 -52.51 -51.88 -24.78
CA VAL A 512 -51.91 -50.88 -25.69
C VAL A 512 -52.28 -49.47 -25.25
N ASP A 513 -53.54 -49.22 -24.90
CA ASP A 513 -53.96 -47.95 -24.30
C ASP A 513 -53.20 -47.71 -22.99
N SER A 514 -53.13 -48.70 -22.09
CA SER A 514 -52.38 -48.54 -20.83
C SER A 514 -50.90 -48.22 -21.05
N ARG A 515 -50.27 -48.84 -22.06
CA ARG A 515 -48.87 -48.55 -22.43
C ARG A 515 -48.69 -47.15 -22.99
N GLU A 516 -49.56 -46.71 -23.89
CA GLU A 516 -49.52 -45.36 -24.46
C GLU A 516 -49.80 -44.28 -23.41
N HIS A 517 -50.75 -44.52 -22.50
CA HIS A 517 -51.01 -43.64 -21.36
C HIS A 517 -49.79 -43.53 -20.43
N LEU A 518 -49.08 -44.64 -20.18
CA LEU A 518 -47.87 -44.63 -19.36
C LEU A 518 -46.71 -43.89 -20.04
N ILE A 519 -46.54 -44.08 -21.35
CA ILE A 519 -45.53 -43.37 -22.16
C ILE A 519 -45.83 -41.87 -22.18
N LYS A 520 -47.08 -41.49 -22.44
CA LYS A 520 -47.53 -40.10 -22.43
C LYS A 520 -47.35 -39.47 -21.05
N HIS A 521 -47.72 -40.17 -19.97
CA HIS A 521 -47.50 -39.71 -18.61
C HIS A 521 -46.01 -39.50 -18.32
N HIS A 522 -45.15 -40.45 -18.68
CA HIS A 522 -43.70 -40.32 -18.50
C HIS A 522 -43.14 -39.10 -19.23
N TYR A 523 -43.47 -38.90 -20.51
CA TYR A 523 -42.99 -37.75 -21.27
C TYR A 523 -43.60 -36.43 -20.78
N MET A 524 -44.87 -36.39 -20.42
CA MET A 524 -45.49 -35.19 -19.81
C MET A 524 -44.85 -34.84 -18.47
N SER A 525 -44.58 -35.84 -17.62
CA SER A 525 -43.90 -35.65 -16.35
C SER A 525 -42.47 -35.14 -16.57
N ARG A 526 -41.74 -35.70 -17.56
CA ARG A 526 -40.39 -35.25 -17.92
C ARG A 526 -40.38 -33.84 -18.49
N VAL A 527 -41.34 -33.48 -19.34
CA VAL A 527 -41.51 -32.11 -19.83
C VAL A 527 -41.76 -31.16 -18.67
N SER A 528 -42.67 -31.51 -17.74
CA SER A 528 -42.96 -30.68 -16.57
C SER A 528 -41.73 -30.47 -15.67
N GLU A 529 -40.91 -31.51 -15.49
CA GLU A 529 -39.69 -31.46 -14.70
C GLU A 529 -38.64 -30.54 -15.35
N ILE A 530 -38.42 -30.69 -16.67
CA ILE A 530 -37.48 -29.84 -17.42
C ILE A 530 -37.97 -28.38 -17.43
N THR A 531 -39.27 -28.14 -17.60
CA THR A 531 -39.84 -26.78 -17.54
C THR A 531 -39.63 -26.15 -16.16
N ALA A 532 -39.83 -26.90 -15.08
CA ALA A 532 -39.57 -26.40 -13.73
C ALA A 532 -38.07 -26.09 -13.52
N GLN A 533 -37.17 -26.96 -13.99
CA GLN A 533 -35.73 -26.72 -13.92
C GLN A 533 -35.32 -25.47 -14.72
N LEU A 534 -35.88 -25.28 -15.92
CA LEU A 534 -35.62 -24.10 -16.75
C LEU A 534 -36.09 -22.81 -16.04
N GLN A 535 -37.30 -22.80 -15.48
CA GLN A 535 -37.82 -21.65 -14.73
C GLN A 535 -36.95 -21.32 -13.51
N MET A 536 -36.47 -22.34 -12.80
CA MET A 536 -35.57 -22.15 -11.65
C MET A 536 -34.21 -21.60 -12.09
N CYS A 537 -33.67 -22.06 -13.22
CA CYS A 537 -32.43 -21.54 -13.80
C CYS A 537 -32.60 -20.09 -14.26
N ASP A 538 -33.68 -19.76 -14.94
CA ASP A 538 -33.99 -18.39 -15.40
C ASP A 538 -34.16 -17.44 -14.21
N SER A 539 -34.88 -17.86 -13.16
CA SER A 539 -35.01 -17.07 -11.93
C SER A 539 -33.66 -16.80 -11.26
N LYS A 540 -32.75 -17.79 -11.23
CA LYS A 540 -31.39 -17.61 -10.70
C LYS A 540 -30.56 -16.68 -11.57
N ALA A 541 -30.64 -16.81 -12.89
CA ALA A 541 -29.94 -15.93 -13.81
C ALA A 541 -30.38 -14.46 -13.66
N VAL A 542 -31.69 -14.21 -13.54
CA VAL A 542 -32.24 -12.87 -13.28
C VAL A 542 -31.76 -12.33 -11.93
N HIS A 543 -31.76 -13.18 -10.88
CA HIS A 543 -31.28 -12.80 -9.56
C HIS A 543 -29.79 -12.40 -9.58
N PHE A 544 -28.91 -13.24 -10.12
CA PHE A 544 -27.50 -12.91 -10.24
C PHE A 544 -27.25 -11.66 -11.08
N HIS A 545 -28.01 -11.46 -12.16
CA HIS A 545 -27.90 -10.26 -12.96
C HIS A 545 -28.32 -8.99 -12.17
N ALA A 546 -29.34 -9.10 -11.32
CA ALA A 546 -29.72 -8.01 -10.42
C ALA A 546 -28.63 -7.73 -9.36
N GLU A 547 -28.03 -8.78 -8.78
CA GLU A 547 -26.93 -8.65 -7.82
C GLU A 547 -25.69 -8.01 -8.46
N CYS A 548 -25.27 -8.45 -9.65
CA CYS A 548 -24.16 -7.85 -10.38
C CYS A 548 -24.38 -6.36 -10.63
N ARG A 549 -25.59 -5.95 -11.01
CA ARG A 549 -25.93 -4.53 -11.19
C ARG A 549 -25.90 -3.75 -9.87
N ALA A 550 -26.40 -4.33 -8.78
CA ALA A 550 -26.36 -3.70 -7.47
C ALA A 550 -24.91 -3.50 -6.99
N VAL A 551 -24.05 -4.50 -7.17
CA VAL A 551 -22.62 -4.44 -6.84
C VAL A 551 -21.91 -3.41 -7.71
N ALA A 552 -22.15 -3.39 -9.02
CA ALA A 552 -21.56 -2.40 -9.92
C ALA A 552 -21.92 -0.96 -9.51
N LYS A 553 -23.17 -0.70 -9.12
CA LYS A 553 -23.58 0.61 -8.60
C LYS A 553 -22.88 0.96 -7.30
N ARG A 554 -22.78 0.03 -6.35
CA ARG A 554 -22.04 0.26 -5.08
C ARG A 554 -20.57 0.53 -5.32
N LEU A 555 -19.94 -0.19 -6.25
CA LEU A 555 -18.55 0.01 -6.63
C LEU A 555 -18.34 1.42 -7.21
N ALA A 556 -19.19 1.84 -8.15
CA ALA A 556 -19.10 3.18 -8.73
C ALA A 556 -19.26 4.30 -7.69
N MET A 557 -20.17 4.13 -6.72
CA MET A 557 -20.32 5.08 -5.60
C MET A 557 -19.08 5.11 -4.70
N ALA A 558 -18.51 3.93 -4.40
CA ALA A 558 -17.30 3.82 -3.60
C ALA A 558 -16.09 4.44 -4.33
N GLU A 559 -15.95 4.22 -5.64
CA GLU A 559 -14.90 4.83 -6.46
C GLU A 559 -15.00 6.35 -6.47
N LYS A 560 -16.21 6.90 -6.65
CA LYS A 560 -16.43 8.35 -6.56
C LYS A 560 -16.04 8.90 -5.18
N SER A 561 -16.41 8.21 -4.10
CA SER A 561 -16.03 8.63 -2.73
C SER A 561 -14.51 8.55 -2.49
N ARG A 562 -13.84 7.57 -3.09
CA ARG A 562 -12.38 7.43 -3.03
C ARG A 562 -11.71 8.59 -3.77
N GLU A 563 -12.22 8.96 -4.94
CA GLU A 563 -11.71 10.10 -5.71
C GLU A 563 -11.83 11.41 -4.93
N THR A 564 -12.99 11.71 -4.35
CA THR A 564 -13.18 12.93 -3.55
C THR A 564 -12.24 12.96 -2.34
N LEU A 565 -12.10 11.85 -1.61
CA LEU A 565 -11.16 11.77 -0.48
C LEU A 565 -9.70 11.93 -0.93
N THR A 566 -9.32 11.44 -2.10
CA THR A 566 -7.96 11.65 -2.63
C THR A 566 -7.70 13.10 -3.02
N GLU A 567 -8.70 13.83 -3.51
CA GLU A 567 -8.60 15.25 -3.81
C GLU A 567 -8.48 16.08 -2.52
N GLU A 568 -9.31 15.79 -1.51
CA GLU A 568 -9.23 16.41 -0.19
C GLU A 568 -7.87 16.18 0.47
N LEU A 569 -7.33 14.96 0.37
CA LEU A 569 -6.00 14.64 0.92
C LEU A 569 -4.89 15.41 0.21
N LYS A 570 -4.97 15.57 -1.12
CA LYS A 570 -4.01 16.40 -1.88
C LYS A 570 -4.07 17.86 -1.45
N LEU A 571 -5.27 18.42 -1.29
CA LEU A 571 -5.47 19.79 -0.81
C LEU A 571 -4.93 19.98 0.61
N ALA A 572 -5.23 19.06 1.51
CA ALA A 572 -4.69 19.08 2.88
C ALA A 572 -3.16 19.02 2.89
N HIS A 573 -2.55 18.20 2.03
CA HIS A 573 -1.10 18.10 1.91
C HIS A 573 -0.49 19.42 1.41
N GLN A 574 -1.08 20.04 0.40
CA GLN A 574 -0.65 21.35 -0.11
C GLN A 574 -0.74 22.43 0.99
N ASN A 575 -1.81 22.43 1.79
CA ASN A 575 -1.95 23.35 2.92
C ASN A 575 -0.88 23.13 3.99
N ILE A 576 -0.56 21.87 4.31
CA ILE A 576 0.52 21.54 5.26
C ILE A 576 1.86 22.07 4.74
N THR A 577 2.19 21.83 3.47
CA THR A 577 3.45 22.34 2.88
C THR A 577 3.50 23.87 2.91
N ARG A 578 2.40 24.54 2.55
CA ARG A 578 2.32 26.00 2.60
C ARG A 578 2.53 26.54 4.01
N LEU A 579 1.89 25.95 5.01
CA LEU A 579 2.05 26.34 6.41
C LEU A 579 3.47 26.05 6.93
N GLN A 580 4.11 24.98 6.47
CA GLN A 580 5.52 24.69 6.79
C GLN A 580 6.46 25.75 6.21
N ASP A 581 6.22 26.20 4.97
CA ASP A 581 7.02 27.25 4.34
C ASP A 581 6.83 28.59 5.06
N GLU A 582 5.59 28.97 5.39
CA GLU A 582 5.27 30.16 6.20
C GLU A 582 5.93 30.10 7.59
N LEU A 583 5.90 28.95 8.25
CA LEU A 583 6.58 28.75 9.54
C LEU A 583 8.11 28.86 9.41
N SER A 584 8.68 28.31 8.34
CA SER A 584 10.13 28.36 8.12
C SER A 584 10.63 29.79 7.84
N THR A 585 9.86 30.56 7.07
CA THR A 585 10.19 31.95 6.71
C THR A 585 10.04 32.88 7.91
N THR A 586 8.98 32.73 8.71
CA THR A 586 8.80 33.47 9.96
C THR A 586 9.90 33.15 10.98
N LYS A 587 10.23 31.86 11.17
CA LYS A 587 11.34 31.44 12.03
C LYS A 587 12.67 32.07 11.60
N ARG A 588 12.98 32.02 10.30
CA ARG A 588 14.20 32.62 9.76
C ARG A 588 14.24 34.14 9.98
N SER A 589 13.11 34.83 9.78
CA SER A 589 13.03 36.27 10.02
C SER A 589 13.31 36.65 11.47
N TYR A 590 12.78 35.88 12.44
CA TYR A 590 13.06 36.12 13.85
C TYR A 590 14.52 35.79 14.21
N GLU A 591 15.10 34.73 13.65
CA GLU A 591 16.53 34.42 13.81
C GLU A 591 17.41 35.56 13.27
N ASP A 592 17.09 36.10 12.09
CA ASP A 592 17.83 37.23 11.49
C ASP A 592 17.70 38.51 12.35
N GLN A 593 16.49 38.80 12.87
CA GLN A 593 16.28 39.93 13.79
C GLN A 593 17.08 39.79 15.09
N LEU A 594 17.09 38.59 15.69
CA LEU A 594 17.87 38.29 16.89
C LEU A 594 19.38 38.38 16.63
N SER A 595 19.84 37.95 15.46
CA SER A 595 21.23 38.10 15.03
C SER A 595 21.62 39.58 14.92
N MET A 596 20.80 40.40 14.24
CA MET A 596 21.04 41.84 14.11
C MET A 596 21.06 42.55 15.47
N MET A 597 20.15 42.19 16.39
CA MET A 597 20.17 42.71 17.76
C MET A 597 21.44 42.30 18.52
N SER A 598 21.88 41.06 18.35
CA SER A 598 23.09 40.54 19.00
C SER A 598 24.35 41.28 18.50
N ASP A 599 24.44 41.52 17.18
CA ASP A 599 25.54 42.29 16.58
C ASP A 599 25.52 43.75 17.06
N HIS A 600 24.35 44.37 17.12
CA HIS A 600 24.21 45.73 17.64
C HIS A 600 24.61 45.83 19.12
N LEU A 601 24.21 44.86 19.96
CA LEU A 601 24.61 44.79 21.36
C LEU A 601 26.13 44.60 21.51
N CYS A 602 26.74 43.78 20.65
CA CYS A 602 28.19 43.60 20.62
C CYS A 602 28.90 44.91 20.28
N SER A 603 28.47 45.60 19.22
CA SER A 603 29.01 46.91 18.83
C SER A 603 28.84 47.95 19.94
N MET A 604 27.68 47.99 20.58
CA MET A 604 27.42 48.91 21.69
C MET A 604 28.33 48.58 22.89
N ASN A 605 28.51 47.31 23.25
CA ASN A 605 29.44 46.90 24.31
C ASN A 605 30.88 47.29 23.98
N ASP A 606 31.33 47.13 22.73
CA ASP A 606 32.65 47.58 22.30
C ASP A 606 32.83 49.10 22.48
N THR A 607 31.81 49.89 22.13
CA THR A 607 31.86 51.34 22.33
C THR A 607 31.88 51.73 23.81
N LEU A 608 31.06 51.07 24.64
CA LEU A 608 31.06 51.27 26.09
C LEU A 608 32.41 50.87 26.71
N SER A 609 33.03 49.80 26.22
CA SER A 609 34.35 49.37 26.66
C SER A 609 35.45 50.36 26.27
N LYS A 610 35.41 50.91 25.04
CA LYS A 610 36.33 52.00 24.62
C LYS A 610 36.18 53.24 25.48
N GLN A 611 34.93 53.67 25.74
CA GLN A 611 34.66 54.81 26.63
C GLN A 611 35.16 54.56 28.06
N ARG A 612 35.01 53.33 28.57
CA ARG A 612 35.56 52.92 29.87
C ARG A 612 37.08 53.08 29.91
N ASP A 613 37.78 52.58 28.88
CA ASP A 613 39.24 52.67 28.78
C ASP A 613 39.73 54.12 28.70
N GLU A 614 39.03 55.00 27.96
CA GLU A 614 39.30 56.43 27.91
C GLU A 614 39.14 57.11 29.28
N ILE A 615 38.06 56.81 30.00
CA ILE A 615 37.82 57.32 31.36
C ILE A 615 38.92 56.87 32.32
N ASP A 616 39.34 55.61 32.24
CA ASP A 616 40.40 55.06 33.07
C ASP A 616 41.77 55.69 32.74
N SER A 617 42.04 55.95 31.46
CA SER A 617 43.23 56.67 31.01
C SER A 617 43.28 58.10 31.56
N ILE A 618 42.19 58.87 31.41
CA ILE A 618 42.07 60.23 31.95
C ILE A 618 42.20 60.22 33.49
N SER A 619 41.63 59.23 34.15
CA SER A 619 41.72 59.07 35.60
C SER A 619 43.15 58.77 36.06
N LYS A 620 43.89 57.93 35.33
CA LYS A 620 45.32 57.68 35.56
C LYS A 620 46.15 58.95 35.31
N GLU A 621 45.91 59.68 34.23
CA GLU A 621 46.59 60.96 33.98
C GLU A 621 46.34 61.99 35.09
N LYS A 622 45.09 62.13 35.55
CA LYS A 622 44.75 63.02 36.67
C LYS A 622 45.48 62.60 37.95
N LYS A 623 45.58 61.30 38.25
CA LYS A 623 46.38 60.78 39.37
C LYS A 623 47.87 61.13 39.19
N ILE A 624 48.46 60.91 38.02
CA ILE A 624 49.87 61.24 37.73
C ILE A 624 50.12 62.75 37.87
N LYS A 625 49.22 63.60 37.36
CA LYS A 625 49.31 65.08 37.51
C LYS A 625 49.23 65.48 38.98
N LYS A 626 48.33 64.87 39.77
CA LYS A 626 48.21 65.12 41.22
C LYS A 626 49.46 64.68 41.99
N ILE A 627 50.08 63.56 41.60
CA ILE A 627 51.35 63.09 42.16
C ILE A 627 52.49 64.06 41.80
N LYS A 628 52.62 64.46 40.53
CA LYS A 628 53.63 65.44 40.10
C LYS A 628 53.48 66.79 40.82
N ASN A 629 52.26 67.27 41.04
CA ASN A 629 52.02 68.50 41.81
C ASN A 629 52.38 68.34 43.30
N LYS A 630 52.24 67.14 43.87
CA LYS A 630 52.60 66.87 45.27
C LYS A 630 54.12 66.82 45.52
N TYR A 631 54.92 66.47 44.50
CA TYR A 631 56.39 66.47 44.56
C TYR A 631 57.03 67.81 44.13
N ARG A 632 56.22 68.82 43.79
CA ARG A 632 56.69 70.15 43.35
C ARG A 632 56.46 71.24 44.39
N CYS A 633 56.08 70.87 45.61
CA CYS A 633 55.97 71.73 46.78
C CYS A 633 57.09 71.44 47.77
#